data_AF-A0A3R7SDV5-F1
#
_entry.id   AF-A0A3R7SDV5-F1
#
_cell.length_a   1.000
_cell.length_b   1.000
_cell.length_c   1.000
_cell.angle_alpha   90.00
_cell.angle_beta   90.00
_cell.angle_gamma   90.00
#
_symmetry.space_group_name_H-M   'P 1'
#
loop_
_entity.id
_entity.type
_entity.pdbx_description
1 polymer ?
#
loop_
_entity_poly.entity_id
_entity_poly.type
_entity_poly.pdbx_seq_one_letter_code
_entity_poly.pdbx_strand_id
1 'polypeptide(L)'
;MFKKLTTFLTLAFLAACSDGVDRSNYNETPAAPAPTPMPTPAPTPAPTPAPTPAPTPAPTPAPTPAPTPAPNITDVAHSDDFESYNADSLSTDWNWAAYVNQFDGSGNYTGGYAVTPAPIAGPQISAVNITDSGNSLNVYSNYDDGTHNGGIVETNVFRELGADQGYLTTDMVGTYRMSFTATTNDCGGTNSDNGATGGVCKAFVKVINSSDYSQILFDSVETQGAAGETMNLDFEITDAMVGHVYQSGFMSTAGNYAPTSMFYDDVAVAAYTPTPAPTPAPEDGTLFSETMSDYSADSENLAPWTAYINRYDADGNYQNGYSVSPAPNGPQISAWATGEEGSDNDDGTGYLNSYSNYDDSHHQQGIMETNLYAEFEITEDMVGDITATFLAKKPATDANACGGTNGDNGATGGTCLAFIKILNPSNNYATELFTTLDMTGISSSEWSSHIINATLATGDVGKLVQFGAQNTATNYAPTGMYYDNMNVSKVTPATADDLFISETSEVGSTWTKYLEVANFTGADVSLDQYFLGRVSNAPSVVGEYEVAIEFTSGATIANGDVWVLGRAEGTDGPDALRNNIDQIESNISHNGDDAYKLFKKASASDSPSQSATVVDVFGDYQGDPGSDWTACGDSQASSESVMIKKATKAGTDSWTTSSGTNADDCWWEITKISDQDAHDYATVGSHTFTGE
;
A
#
# COMPACT_ATOMS: atom_id res chain seq x y z
N MET A 1 6.44 25.69 -33.50
CA MET A 1 6.06 27.11 -33.49
C MET A 1 6.17 27.62 -32.06
N PHE A 2 6.77 28.78 -31.89
CA PHE A 2 7.28 29.37 -30.65
C PHE A 2 6.25 29.62 -29.53
N LYS A 3 6.74 29.44 -28.29
CA LYS A 3 6.67 30.30 -27.09
C LYS A 3 5.33 30.87 -26.57
N LYS A 4 5.19 30.67 -25.25
CA LYS A 4 4.94 31.65 -24.17
C LYS A 4 3.69 32.53 -24.23
N LEU A 5 2.89 32.35 -23.18
CA LEU A 5 2.55 33.34 -22.16
C LEU A 5 1.85 34.62 -22.67
N THR A 6 0.51 34.64 -22.53
CA THR A 6 -0.32 35.85 -22.66
C THR A 6 -1.13 36.06 -21.37
N THR A 7 -0.72 37.07 -20.60
CA THR A 7 -1.54 38.15 -20.02
C THR A 7 -2.95 37.87 -19.48
N PHE A 8 -3.17 38.16 -18.18
CA PHE A 8 -4.34 38.85 -17.62
C PHE A 8 -3.87 39.53 -16.31
N LEU A 9 -3.63 40.84 -16.24
CA LEU A 9 -4.53 42.00 -16.24
C LEU A 9 -5.61 41.95 -15.15
N THR A 10 -5.35 42.65 -14.03
CA THR A 10 -6.39 43.36 -13.27
C THR A 10 -5.81 44.61 -12.61
N LEU A 11 -6.22 45.75 -13.17
CA LEU A 11 -6.37 47.08 -12.56
C LEU A 11 -7.06 46.99 -11.18
N ALA A 12 -7.08 47.95 -10.27
CA ALA A 12 -6.45 49.25 -10.03
C ALA A 12 -7.25 49.84 -8.84
N PHE A 13 -6.60 50.41 -7.82
CA PHE A 13 -7.24 51.48 -7.04
C PHE A 13 -6.19 52.52 -6.64
N LEU A 14 -6.52 53.75 -6.97
CA LEU A 14 -5.72 54.97 -6.90
C LEU A 14 -6.27 55.84 -5.75
N ALA A 15 -5.40 56.37 -4.90
CA ALA A 15 -5.62 57.58 -4.09
C ALA A 15 -4.22 58.11 -3.70
N ALA A 16 -3.68 59.12 -4.41
CA ALA A 16 -3.74 60.56 -4.08
C ALA A 16 -2.95 60.91 -2.80
N CYS A 17 -2.06 61.90 -2.69
CA CYS A 17 -1.48 62.96 -3.53
C CYS A 17 -0.26 63.51 -2.74
N SER A 18 0.47 64.46 -3.34
CA SER A 18 1.27 65.55 -2.71
C SER A 18 2.79 65.50 -3.01
N ASP A 19 3.15 66.36 -3.96
CA ASP A 19 4.30 67.29 -4.02
C ASP A 19 5.73 66.73 -3.90
N GLY A 20 6.69 67.01 -4.77
CA GLY A 20 6.91 68.20 -5.59
C GLY A 20 8.14 68.95 -5.06
N VAL A 21 9.25 68.91 -5.83
CA VAL A 21 10.43 69.81 -5.75
C VAL A 21 11.33 69.52 -4.52
N ASP A 22 12.67 69.48 -4.52
CA ASP A 22 13.67 70.30 -5.18
C ASP A 22 15.04 69.57 -5.19
N ARG A 23 15.84 69.89 -6.20
CA ARG A 23 17.28 69.57 -6.26
C ARG A 23 18.05 70.71 -5.58
N SER A 24 18.59 70.51 -4.38
CA SER A 24 19.86 71.17 -4.01
C SER A 24 20.48 70.63 -2.71
N ASN A 25 21.75 70.25 -2.83
CA ASN A 25 22.82 70.35 -1.83
C ASN A 25 22.52 70.00 -0.37
N TYR A 26 22.88 68.78 0.04
CA TYR A 26 23.61 68.61 1.31
C TYR A 26 24.76 67.61 1.14
N ASN A 27 25.96 68.15 1.34
CA ASN A 27 27.20 67.45 1.60
C ASN A 27 27.18 66.98 3.05
N GLU A 28 27.05 65.68 3.30
CA GLU A 28 27.39 65.08 4.60
C GLU A 28 28.10 63.71 4.43
N THR A 29 29.36 63.72 4.86
CA THR A 29 30.04 62.74 5.75
C THR A 29 30.04 61.24 5.38
N PRO A 30 31.21 60.61 5.18
CA PRO A 30 31.30 59.16 4.97
C PRO A 30 30.82 58.40 6.20
N ALA A 31 29.87 57.48 6.00
CA ALA A 31 29.41 56.55 7.02
C ALA A 31 30.53 55.56 7.41
N ALA A 32 30.64 55.31 8.71
CA ALA A 32 31.58 54.37 9.31
C ALA A 32 31.33 52.92 8.84
N PRO A 33 32.38 52.08 8.73
CA PRO A 33 32.22 50.68 8.34
C PRO A 33 31.41 49.90 9.39
N ALA A 34 30.51 49.05 8.90
CA ALA A 34 29.70 48.15 9.72
C ALA A 34 30.59 47.17 10.51
N PRO A 35 30.24 46.84 11.77
CA PRO A 35 31.04 45.92 12.58
C PRO A 35 30.96 44.50 12.02
N THR A 36 32.12 43.85 11.98
CA THR A 36 32.33 42.44 11.63
C THR A 36 31.49 41.54 12.56
N PRO A 37 30.74 40.55 12.04
CA PRO A 37 30.04 39.59 12.88
C PRO A 37 31.03 38.81 13.76
N MET A 38 30.70 38.71 15.05
CA MET A 38 31.47 37.97 16.04
C MET A 38 31.42 36.47 15.73
N PRO A 39 32.53 35.71 15.84
CA PRO A 39 32.53 34.28 15.56
C PRO A 39 31.61 33.53 16.52
N THR A 40 30.73 32.70 15.93
CA THR A 40 29.87 31.75 16.63
C THR A 40 30.72 30.78 17.44
N PRO A 41 30.49 30.62 18.76
CA PRO A 41 31.21 29.64 19.57
C PRO A 41 31.01 28.21 19.05
N ALA A 42 32.08 27.42 19.06
CA ALA A 42 32.04 26.01 18.69
C ALA A 42 31.03 25.23 19.56
N PRO A 43 30.29 24.27 18.98
CA PRO A 43 29.28 23.50 19.70
C PRO A 43 29.92 22.74 20.87
N THR A 44 29.25 22.82 22.02
CA THR A 44 29.63 22.08 23.23
C THR A 44 29.37 20.59 23.00
N PRO A 45 30.31 19.69 23.32
CA PRO A 45 30.10 18.25 23.18
C PRO A 45 28.86 17.79 23.95
N ALA A 46 28.06 16.93 23.31
CA ALA A 46 26.87 16.36 23.92
C ALA A 46 27.25 15.56 25.19
N PRO A 47 26.49 15.70 26.29
CA PRO A 47 26.79 14.99 27.53
C PRO A 47 26.68 13.48 27.33
N THR A 48 27.65 12.76 27.86
CA THR A 48 27.64 11.29 27.93
C THR A 48 26.36 10.81 28.63
N PRO A 49 25.59 9.88 28.03
CA PRO A 49 24.40 9.33 28.66
C PRO A 49 24.73 8.73 30.03
N ALA A 50 23.93 9.08 31.03
CA ALA A 50 24.02 8.45 32.35
C ALA A 50 23.67 6.95 32.25
N PRO A 51 24.29 6.09 33.07
CA PRO A 51 24.02 4.66 33.06
C PRO A 51 22.53 4.39 33.33
N THR A 52 21.92 3.57 32.47
CA THR A 52 20.55 3.08 32.60
C THR A 52 20.35 2.44 33.97
N PRO A 53 19.40 2.93 34.80
CA PRO A 53 19.06 2.30 36.06
C PRO A 53 18.64 0.84 35.84
N ALA A 54 19.01 -0.04 36.78
CA ALA A 54 18.55 -1.43 36.78
C ALA A 54 17.00 -1.48 36.73
N PRO A 55 16.42 -2.47 36.03
CA PRO A 55 14.97 -2.58 35.89
C PRO A 55 14.31 -2.57 37.26
N THR A 56 13.37 -1.64 37.42
CA THR A 56 12.52 -1.56 38.60
C THR A 56 11.65 -2.82 38.61
N PRO A 57 11.55 -3.55 39.74
CA PRO A 57 10.64 -4.69 39.85
C PRO A 57 9.23 -4.28 39.40
N ALA A 58 8.58 -5.15 38.63
CA ALA A 58 7.22 -4.92 38.16
C ALA A 58 6.32 -4.47 39.33
N PRO A 59 5.55 -3.39 39.17
CA PRO A 59 4.67 -2.93 40.23
C PRO A 59 3.71 -4.04 40.61
N THR A 60 3.56 -4.27 41.91
CA THR A 60 2.48 -5.11 42.44
C THR A 60 1.16 -4.54 41.89
N PRO A 61 0.25 -5.37 41.34
CA PRO A 61 -1.05 -4.91 40.86
C PRO A 61 -1.71 -4.03 41.92
N ALA A 62 -2.20 -2.86 41.51
CA ALA A 62 -3.00 -2.03 42.39
C ALA A 62 -4.23 -2.84 42.84
N PRO A 63 -4.66 -2.73 44.12
CA PRO A 63 -5.88 -3.39 44.55
C PRO A 63 -7.05 -2.90 43.69
N THR A 64 -7.86 -3.85 43.22
CA THR A 64 -9.11 -3.61 42.49
C THR A 64 -9.93 -2.55 43.23
N PRO A 65 -10.38 -1.47 42.55
CA PRO A 65 -11.26 -0.46 43.14
C PRO A 65 -12.48 -1.11 43.79
N ALA A 66 -13.05 -0.46 44.81
CA ALA A 66 -14.30 -0.92 45.41
C ALA A 66 -15.44 -0.92 44.38
N PRO A 67 -16.36 -1.90 44.43
CA PRO A 67 -17.43 -2.08 43.45
C PRO A 67 -18.31 -0.83 43.39
N THR A 68 -18.44 -0.28 42.17
CA THR A 68 -19.33 0.84 41.89
C THR A 68 -20.55 0.27 41.15
N PRO A 69 -21.79 0.42 41.65
CA PRO A 69 -22.97 0.06 40.89
C PRO A 69 -22.95 0.76 39.53
N ALA A 70 -23.17 0.03 38.45
CA ALA A 70 -23.12 0.60 37.12
C ALA A 70 -24.26 1.64 36.95
N PRO A 71 -23.96 2.94 36.72
CA PRO A 71 -24.99 3.95 36.50
C PRO A 71 -25.77 3.67 35.20
N ASN A 72 -26.92 4.32 35.02
CA ASN A 72 -27.57 4.41 33.72
C ASN A 72 -26.54 4.92 32.70
N ILE A 73 -26.47 4.30 31.52
CA ILE A 73 -25.57 4.83 30.48
C ILE A 73 -26.12 6.16 30.01
N THR A 74 -25.29 7.20 30.05
CA THR A 74 -25.60 8.54 29.51
C THR A 74 -24.68 8.89 28.35
N ASP A 75 -23.82 7.95 27.96
CA ASP A 75 -22.78 8.07 26.94
C ASP A 75 -22.47 6.67 26.37
N VAL A 76 -21.81 6.62 25.21
CA VAL A 76 -21.31 5.39 24.58
C VAL A 76 -20.28 4.70 25.48
N ALA A 77 -19.45 5.47 26.18
CA ALA A 77 -18.48 4.91 27.12
C ALA A 77 -19.17 4.46 28.42
N HIS A 78 -19.01 3.18 28.77
CA HIS A 78 -19.57 2.57 29.98
C HIS A 78 -18.79 1.31 30.37
N SER A 79 -18.95 0.85 31.60
CA SER A 79 -18.36 -0.41 32.06
C SER A 79 -19.23 -1.11 33.08
N ASP A 80 -19.11 -2.43 33.17
CA ASP A 80 -19.76 -3.28 34.16
C ASP A 80 -18.87 -4.50 34.45
N ASP A 81 -18.43 -4.64 35.70
CA ASP A 81 -17.62 -5.75 36.19
C ASP A 81 -18.47 -6.84 36.86
N PHE A 82 -19.79 -6.66 36.93
CA PHE A 82 -20.76 -7.56 37.57
C PHE A 82 -20.54 -7.91 39.05
N GLU A 83 -19.45 -7.50 39.69
CA GLU A 83 -19.09 -7.84 41.07
C GLU A 83 -20.02 -7.21 42.10
N SER A 84 -20.68 -6.11 41.74
CA SER A 84 -21.66 -5.45 42.61
C SER A 84 -22.99 -6.19 42.73
N TYR A 85 -23.30 -7.11 41.79
CA TYR A 85 -24.58 -7.81 41.79
C TYR A 85 -24.59 -9.02 42.73
N ASN A 86 -25.55 -9.05 43.64
CA ASN A 86 -25.92 -10.21 44.44
C ASN A 86 -27.38 -10.61 44.18
N ALA A 87 -27.80 -11.76 44.71
CA ALA A 87 -29.15 -12.31 44.54
C ALA A 87 -30.30 -11.34 44.94
N ASP A 88 -30.04 -10.37 45.83
CA ASP A 88 -31.03 -9.37 46.28
C ASP A 88 -31.03 -8.09 45.40
N SER A 89 -29.90 -7.75 44.76
CA SER A 89 -29.70 -6.53 43.94
C SER A 89 -30.27 -6.59 42.52
N LEU A 90 -30.56 -7.80 42.01
CA LEU A 90 -31.06 -8.05 40.66
C LEU A 90 -32.42 -7.40 40.36
N SER A 91 -33.09 -6.83 41.36
CA SER A 91 -34.42 -6.21 41.20
C SER A 91 -34.44 -4.68 41.26
N THR A 92 -33.34 -4.01 41.66
CA THR A 92 -33.32 -2.56 41.85
C THR A 92 -32.15 -1.84 41.19
N ASP A 93 -31.02 -2.52 40.95
CA ASP A 93 -29.78 -1.90 40.43
C ASP A 93 -29.37 -2.44 39.05
N TRP A 94 -30.21 -3.30 38.45
CA TRP A 94 -29.93 -3.90 37.14
C TRP A 94 -30.29 -2.96 36.00
N ASN A 95 -29.26 -2.61 35.21
CA ASN A 95 -29.38 -1.64 34.13
C ASN A 95 -29.16 -2.25 32.73
N TRP A 96 -29.28 -3.58 32.60
CA TRP A 96 -29.30 -4.26 31.30
C TRP A 96 -30.72 -4.61 30.87
N ALA A 97 -31.06 -4.30 29.63
CA ALA A 97 -32.30 -4.72 28.99
C ALA A 97 -32.14 -6.10 28.35
N ALA A 98 -33.27 -6.78 28.12
CA ALA A 98 -33.28 -7.99 27.34
C ALA A 98 -34.47 -8.04 26.37
N TYR A 99 -34.20 -8.55 25.16
CA TYR A 99 -35.19 -8.70 24.10
C TYR A 99 -35.01 -10.03 23.39
N VAL A 100 -36.11 -10.74 23.19
CA VAL A 100 -36.13 -12.03 22.49
C VAL A 100 -36.74 -11.85 21.10
N ASN A 101 -36.02 -12.29 20.08
CA ASN A 101 -36.49 -12.37 18.70
C ASN A 101 -36.80 -13.83 18.35
N GLN A 102 -37.88 -14.04 17.60
CA GLN A 102 -38.38 -15.34 17.16
C GLN A 102 -38.35 -15.40 15.64
N PHE A 103 -37.75 -16.47 15.10
CA PHE A 103 -37.69 -16.72 13.68
C PHE A 103 -38.25 -18.11 13.36
N ASP A 104 -38.79 -18.27 12.15
CA ASP A 104 -39.17 -19.59 11.64
C ASP A 104 -37.93 -20.42 11.26
N GLY A 105 -38.13 -21.70 10.91
CA GLY A 105 -37.04 -22.59 10.51
C GLY A 105 -36.35 -22.24 9.19
N SER A 106 -36.82 -21.22 8.49
CA SER A 106 -36.18 -20.65 7.29
C SER A 106 -35.47 -19.32 7.59
N GLY A 107 -35.43 -18.90 8.85
CA GLY A 107 -34.76 -17.68 9.29
C GLY A 107 -35.59 -16.40 9.11
N ASN A 108 -36.88 -16.49 8.77
CA ASN A 108 -37.72 -15.29 8.67
C ASN A 108 -38.16 -14.82 10.05
N TYR A 109 -38.11 -13.51 10.30
CA TYR A 109 -38.59 -12.91 11.53
C TYR A 109 -40.10 -13.12 11.69
N THR A 110 -40.52 -13.68 12.81
CA THR A 110 -41.93 -14.01 13.10
C THR A 110 -42.50 -13.20 14.27
N GLY A 111 -41.64 -12.60 15.09
CA GLY A 111 -42.03 -11.77 16.21
C GLY A 111 -40.93 -11.62 17.24
N GLY A 112 -41.24 -10.95 18.35
CA GLY A 112 -40.34 -10.80 19.47
C GLY A 112 -41.01 -10.10 20.64
N TYR A 113 -40.35 -10.11 21.79
CA TYR A 113 -40.87 -9.50 23.01
C TYR A 113 -39.75 -9.01 23.93
N ALA A 114 -40.02 -7.89 24.59
CA ALA A 114 -39.18 -7.39 25.67
C ALA A 114 -39.43 -8.22 26.94
N VAL A 115 -38.38 -8.42 27.74
CA VAL A 115 -38.47 -9.13 29.01
C VAL A 115 -38.18 -8.15 30.14
N THR A 116 -39.17 -7.94 31.03
CA THR A 116 -39.05 -7.02 32.17
C THR A 116 -39.56 -7.63 33.48
N PRO A 117 -38.79 -7.60 34.59
CA PRO A 117 -37.40 -7.15 34.71
C PRO A 117 -36.37 -8.26 34.37
N ALA A 118 -35.28 -7.90 33.70
CA ALA A 118 -34.04 -8.68 33.75
C ALA A 118 -33.27 -8.28 35.03
N PRO A 119 -32.57 -9.19 35.73
CA PRO A 119 -32.64 -10.65 35.68
C PRO A 119 -33.46 -11.16 36.88
N ILE A 120 -34.63 -11.76 36.64
CA ILE A 120 -35.28 -12.56 37.69
C ILE A 120 -34.37 -13.76 37.97
N ALA A 121 -34.22 -14.12 39.24
CA ALA A 121 -33.75 -15.45 39.63
C ALA A 121 -34.66 -16.53 39.01
N GLY A 122 -34.31 -16.98 37.81
CA GLY A 122 -35.07 -17.95 37.00
C GLY A 122 -34.36 -18.27 35.67
N PRO A 123 -34.56 -19.45 35.09
CA PRO A 123 -33.67 -20.05 34.08
C PRO A 123 -33.92 -19.59 32.64
N GLN A 124 -34.28 -18.32 32.40
CA GLN A 124 -34.97 -18.00 31.14
C GLN A 124 -34.15 -17.31 30.05
N ILE A 125 -33.15 -16.48 30.33
CA ILE A 125 -32.38 -15.81 29.25
C ILE A 125 -31.01 -15.28 29.69
N SER A 126 -30.90 -14.91 30.96
CA SER A 126 -29.66 -14.43 31.55
C SER A 126 -29.68 -14.57 33.06
N ALA A 127 -28.52 -14.73 33.68
CA ALA A 127 -28.37 -14.72 35.13
C ALA A 127 -26.99 -14.20 35.51
N VAL A 128 -26.86 -13.54 36.67
CA VAL A 128 -25.54 -13.32 37.25
C VAL A 128 -25.11 -14.62 37.94
N ASN A 129 -24.02 -15.20 37.44
CA ASN A 129 -23.36 -16.35 38.04
C ASN A 129 -22.44 -15.86 39.16
N ILE A 130 -22.83 -16.13 40.41
CA ILE A 130 -22.12 -15.68 41.62
C ILE A 130 -21.21 -16.81 42.10
N THR A 131 -19.89 -16.58 42.14
CA THR A 131 -18.90 -17.57 42.59
C THR A 131 -17.91 -16.99 43.59
N ASP A 132 -17.18 -17.85 44.30
CA ASP A 132 -16.09 -17.41 45.20
C ASP A 132 -14.93 -16.72 44.45
N SER A 133 -14.87 -16.87 43.13
CA SER A 133 -13.81 -16.35 42.25
C SER A 133 -14.18 -15.06 41.53
N GLY A 134 -15.41 -14.56 41.70
CA GLY A 134 -15.96 -13.42 40.96
C GLY A 134 -17.36 -13.71 40.41
N ASN A 135 -18.04 -12.65 40.00
CA ASN A 135 -19.38 -12.68 39.43
C ASN A 135 -19.33 -12.45 37.93
N SER A 136 -20.15 -13.15 37.16
CA SER A 136 -20.21 -12.97 35.70
C SER A 136 -21.64 -12.98 35.19
N LEU A 137 -21.89 -12.30 34.07
CA LEU A 137 -23.16 -12.37 33.37
C LEU A 137 -23.21 -13.62 32.50
N ASN A 138 -24.10 -14.56 32.84
CA ASN A 138 -24.48 -15.66 31.98
C ASN A 138 -25.58 -15.23 31.01
N VAL A 139 -25.38 -15.41 29.71
CA VAL A 139 -26.41 -15.20 28.66
C VAL A 139 -26.65 -16.49 27.91
N TYR A 140 -27.92 -16.79 27.62
CA TYR A 140 -28.36 -17.99 26.92
C TYR A 140 -29.75 -17.80 26.28
N SER A 141 -30.11 -18.72 25.39
CA SER A 141 -31.40 -18.70 24.72
C SER A 141 -32.58 -18.93 25.68
N ASN A 142 -33.76 -18.40 25.33
CA ASN A 142 -34.99 -18.70 26.06
C ASN A 142 -35.52 -20.10 25.76
N TYR A 143 -35.02 -21.10 26.50
CA TYR A 143 -35.44 -22.48 26.33
C TYR A 143 -36.87 -22.79 26.76
N ASP A 144 -37.59 -21.86 27.41
CA ASP A 144 -39.04 -22.02 27.63
C ASP A 144 -39.85 -21.60 26.38
N ASP A 145 -39.22 -20.94 25.41
CA ASP A 145 -39.86 -20.49 24.18
C ASP A 145 -40.10 -21.68 23.24
N GLY A 146 -41.38 -21.95 22.98
CA GLY A 146 -41.81 -23.05 22.12
C GLY A 146 -41.33 -22.94 20.67
N THR A 147 -40.88 -21.75 20.23
CA THR A 147 -40.34 -21.48 18.88
C THR A 147 -39.10 -22.33 18.58
N HIS A 148 -38.38 -22.79 19.60
CA HIS A 148 -37.29 -23.75 19.41
C HIS A 148 -37.71 -25.03 18.67
N ASN A 149 -38.99 -25.44 18.70
CA ASN A 149 -39.50 -26.61 17.98
C ASN A 149 -39.69 -26.34 16.48
N GLY A 150 -38.58 -26.16 15.76
CA GLY A 150 -38.57 -25.95 14.31
C GLY A 150 -38.40 -24.50 13.86
N GLY A 151 -38.18 -23.57 14.79
CA GLY A 151 -37.73 -22.20 14.55
C GLY A 151 -36.44 -21.88 15.31
N ILE A 152 -36.08 -20.61 15.33
CA ILE A 152 -34.87 -20.07 15.95
C ILE A 152 -35.27 -19.00 16.96
N VAL A 153 -34.66 -19.06 18.15
CA VAL A 153 -34.82 -18.05 19.20
C VAL A 153 -33.50 -17.31 19.34
N GLU A 154 -33.54 -15.99 19.28
CA GLU A 154 -32.41 -15.12 19.54
C GLU A 154 -32.69 -14.30 20.80
N THR A 155 -31.85 -14.46 21.81
CA THR A 155 -31.85 -13.66 23.03
C THR A 155 -30.80 -12.57 22.89
N ASN A 156 -31.17 -11.32 23.17
CA ASN A 156 -30.25 -10.19 23.27
C ASN A 156 -30.30 -9.64 24.69
N VAL A 157 -29.14 -9.42 25.31
CA VAL A 157 -28.99 -8.79 26.64
C VAL A 157 -28.02 -7.63 26.47
N PHE A 158 -28.47 -6.41 26.70
CA PHE A 158 -27.72 -5.21 26.28
C PHE A 158 -27.93 -4.00 27.17
N ARG A 159 -26.98 -3.06 27.09
CA ARG A 159 -27.13 -1.68 27.54
C ARG A 159 -27.67 -0.85 26.38
N GLU A 160 -28.56 0.10 26.67
CA GLU A 160 -29.21 0.95 25.66
C GLU A 160 -29.11 2.44 25.98
N LEU A 161 -28.75 3.22 24.96
CA LEU A 161 -28.87 4.68 24.91
C LEU A 161 -30.01 4.98 23.93
N GLY A 162 -31.23 5.11 24.47
CA GLY A 162 -32.46 5.18 23.70
C GLY A 162 -33.50 6.13 24.27
N ALA A 163 -34.79 5.79 24.11
CA ALA A 163 -35.90 6.70 24.42
C ALA A 163 -35.92 7.21 25.88
N ASP A 164 -35.40 6.43 26.82
CA ASP A 164 -35.39 6.76 28.24
C ASP A 164 -34.06 7.41 28.71
N GLN A 165 -32.94 7.09 28.07
CA GLN A 165 -31.59 7.53 28.44
C GLN A 165 -31.05 8.68 27.58
N GLY A 166 -31.69 8.97 26.45
CA GLY A 166 -31.23 9.89 25.42
C GLY A 166 -30.72 9.14 24.19
N TYR A 167 -30.74 9.77 23.01
CA TYR A 167 -30.16 9.22 21.78
C TYR A 167 -28.68 9.61 21.65
N LEU A 168 -27.97 8.98 20.71
CA LEU A 168 -26.61 9.38 20.32
C LEU A 168 -26.54 10.89 20.00
N THR A 169 -25.49 11.55 20.47
CA THR A 169 -25.25 12.99 20.25
C THR A 169 -23.96 13.21 19.47
N THR A 170 -23.76 14.42 18.93
CA THR A 170 -22.56 14.77 18.17
C THR A 170 -21.26 14.61 18.95
N ASP A 171 -21.30 14.78 20.28
CA ASP A 171 -20.11 14.65 21.13
C ASP A 171 -19.69 13.19 21.34
N MET A 172 -20.51 12.24 20.89
CA MET A 172 -20.30 10.79 20.98
C MET A 172 -19.81 10.18 19.66
N VAL A 173 -19.57 11.00 18.64
CA VAL A 173 -19.00 10.57 17.36
C VAL A 173 -17.52 10.27 17.56
N GLY A 174 -17.10 9.09 17.13
CA GLY A 174 -15.71 8.62 17.28
C GLY A 174 -15.58 7.11 17.24
N THR A 175 -14.34 6.65 17.38
CA THR A 175 -13.96 5.23 17.42
C THR A 175 -13.94 4.72 18.85
N TYR A 176 -14.50 3.53 19.05
CA TYR A 176 -14.65 2.90 20.36
C TYR A 176 -14.22 1.42 20.31
N ARG A 177 -13.88 0.89 21.48
CA ARG A 177 -13.62 -0.54 21.70
C ARG A 177 -14.50 -1.01 22.85
N MET A 178 -15.24 -2.09 22.60
CA MET A 178 -15.87 -2.90 23.63
C MET A 178 -14.92 -4.05 23.98
N SER A 179 -14.34 -4.03 25.17
CA SER A 179 -13.54 -5.13 25.74
C SER A 179 -14.35 -5.89 26.77
N PHE A 180 -14.20 -7.21 26.83
CA PHE A 180 -14.88 -8.07 27.80
C PHE A 180 -14.16 -9.40 27.94
N THR A 181 -14.26 -10.05 29.10
CA THR A 181 -13.81 -11.43 29.31
C THR A 181 -14.94 -12.38 28.95
N ALA A 182 -14.67 -13.42 28.15
CA ALA A 182 -15.67 -14.42 27.77
C ALA A 182 -15.23 -15.83 28.15
N THR A 183 -16.13 -16.60 28.79
CA THR A 183 -15.91 -18.00 29.13
C THR A 183 -17.09 -18.85 28.69
N THR A 184 -16.83 -19.87 27.88
CA THR A 184 -17.84 -20.80 27.41
C THR A 184 -18.30 -21.71 28.54
N ASN A 185 -19.61 -21.78 28.77
CA ASN A 185 -20.20 -22.80 29.62
C ASN A 185 -20.59 -24.03 28.77
N ASP A 186 -21.51 -23.83 27.82
CA ASP A 186 -21.93 -24.88 26.89
C ASP A 186 -22.27 -24.38 25.48
N CYS A 187 -22.13 -23.08 25.19
CA CYS A 187 -22.45 -22.54 23.87
C CYS A 187 -21.72 -23.26 22.73
N GLY A 188 -22.46 -23.59 21.67
CA GLY A 188 -21.94 -24.38 20.53
C GLY A 188 -21.85 -25.88 20.80
N GLY A 189 -22.15 -26.33 22.02
CA GLY A 189 -22.17 -27.73 22.40
C GLY A 189 -23.34 -28.53 21.84
N THR A 190 -23.49 -29.75 22.36
CA THR A 190 -24.58 -30.67 22.00
C THR A 190 -25.56 -30.82 23.15
N ASN A 191 -26.85 -30.57 22.91
CA ASN A 191 -27.89 -30.80 23.90
C ASN A 191 -28.01 -32.32 24.21
N SER A 192 -27.89 -32.69 25.49
CA SER A 192 -27.88 -34.09 25.92
C SER A 192 -29.21 -34.83 25.74
N ASP A 193 -30.32 -34.08 25.70
CA ASP A 193 -31.67 -34.66 25.71
C ASP A 193 -32.17 -34.96 24.29
N ASN A 194 -31.83 -34.12 23.32
CA ASN A 194 -32.31 -34.24 21.94
C ASN A 194 -31.20 -34.26 20.86
N GLY A 195 -29.93 -34.11 21.26
CA GLY A 195 -28.78 -34.13 20.33
C GLY A 195 -28.61 -32.88 19.47
N ALA A 196 -29.34 -31.79 19.75
CA ALA A 196 -29.26 -30.56 18.98
C ALA A 196 -27.90 -29.88 19.13
N THR A 197 -27.39 -29.30 18.04
CA THR A 197 -26.16 -28.52 17.95
C THR A 197 -26.42 -27.20 17.22
N GLY A 198 -25.42 -26.32 17.14
CA GLY A 198 -25.51 -25.07 16.35
C GLY A 198 -26.05 -23.86 17.11
N GLY A 199 -25.95 -23.87 18.44
CA GLY A 199 -26.21 -22.67 19.24
C GLY A 199 -25.07 -21.67 19.09
N VAL A 200 -25.37 -20.42 18.77
CA VAL A 200 -24.41 -19.34 18.47
C VAL A 200 -24.41 -18.29 19.57
N CYS A 201 -23.24 -17.76 19.94
CA CYS A 201 -23.10 -16.71 20.95
C CYS A 201 -22.13 -15.63 20.49
N LYS A 202 -22.52 -14.36 20.64
CA LYS A 202 -21.76 -13.21 20.16
C LYS A 202 -21.81 -12.07 21.17
N ALA A 203 -20.77 -11.24 21.19
CA ALA A 203 -20.90 -9.86 21.63
C ALA A 203 -21.25 -8.99 20.43
N PHE A 204 -22.00 -7.92 20.65
CA PHE A 204 -22.46 -7.04 19.58
C PHE A 204 -22.47 -5.56 19.97
N VAL A 205 -22.43 -4.74 18.93
CA VAL A 205 -22.81 -3.32 18.97
C VAL A 205 -23.81 -3.07 17.84
N LYS A 206 -24.91 -2.37 18.12
CA LYS A 206 -25.89 -1.97 17.11
C LYS A 206 -26.27 -0.51 17.27
N VAL A 207 -26.53 0.15 16.14
CA VAL A 207 -27.25 1.42 16.09
C VAL A 207 -28.56 1.19 15.36
N ILE A 208 -29.67 1.60 15.96
CA ILE A 208 -31.02 1.37 15.46
C ILE A 208 -31.68 2.72 15.19
N ASN A 209 -32.22 2.88 13.99
CA ASN A 209 -32.95 4.07 13.60
C ASN A 209 -34.14 4.29 14.54
N SER A 210 -34.13 5.44 15.23
CA SER A 210 -35.15 5.82 16.22
C SER A 210 -36.56 6.03 15.64
N SER A 211 -36.69 6.15 14.31
CA SER A 211 -37.98 6.41 13.64
C SER A 211 -38.65 5.14 13.12
N ASP A 212 -37.89 4.22 12.52
CA ASP A 212 -38.42 3.02 11.86
C ASP A 212 -37.85 1.70 12.39
N TYR A 213 -36.94 1.76 13.36
CA TYR A 213 -36.28 0.61 14.00
C TYR A 213 -35.44 -0.24 13.04
N SER A 214 -35.07 0.26 11.87
CA SER A 214 -34.07 -0.36 11.01
C SER A 214 -32.67 -0.31 11.62
N GLN A 215 -31.84 -1.32 11.34
CA GLN A 215 -30.45 -1.33 11.80
C GLN A 215 -29.60 -0.43 10.89
N ILE A 216 -28.88 0.50 11.51
CA ILE A 216 -27.91 1.41 10.86
C ILE A 216 -26.50 0.83 11.00
N LEU A 217 -26.18 0.25 12.16
CA LEU A 217 -24.94 -0.46 12.44
C LEU A 217 -25.28 -1.80 13.09
N PHE A 218 -24.55 -2.85 12.72
CA PHE A 218 -24.54 -4.11 13.45
C PHE A 218 -23.17 -4.77 13.29
N ASP A 219 -22.31 -4.57 14.30
CA ASP A 219 -21.02 -5.24 14.41
C ASP A 219 -21.10 -6.29 15.51
N SER A 220 -20.39 -7.40 15.32
CA SER A 220 -20.38 -8.48 16.31
C SER A 220 -19.09 -9.29 16.23
N VAL A 221 -18.75 -9.94 17.34
CA VAL A 221 -17.68 -10.92 17.44
C VAL A 221 -18.24 -12.20 18.05
N GLU A 222 -17.95 -13.35 17.45
CA GLU A 222 -18.36 -14.64 18.00
C GLU A 222 -17.53 -14.97 19.23
N THR A 223 -18.20 -15.44 20.28
CA THR A 223 -17.57 -15.73 21.57
C THR A 223 -17.58 -17.21 21.90
N GLN A 224 -18.07 -18.04 20.97
CA GLN A 224 -18.12 -19.49 21.13
C GLN A 224 -16.70 -20.06 21.25
N GLY A 225 -16.49 -20.91 22.24
CA GLY A 225 -15.18 -21.55 22.46
C GLY A 225 -14.21 -20.72 23.30
N ALA A 226 -14.57 -19.49 23.69
CA ALA A 226 -13.76 -18.68 24.57
C ALA A 226 -13.53 -19.35 25.94
N ALA A 227 -12.32 -19.24 26.49
CA ALA A 227 -11.86 -19.97 27.67
C ALA A 227 -11.34 -19.03 28.79
N GLY A 228 -11.94 -17.84 28.91
CA GLY A 228 -11.61 -16.85 29.94
C GLY A 228 -10.63 -15.78 29.49
N GLU A 229 -10.38 -15.63 28.19
CA GLU A 229 -9.62 -14.53 27.63
C GLU A 229 -10.44 -13.24 27.48
N THR A 230 -9.72 -12.11 27.47
CA THR A 230 -10.28 -10.81 27.10
C THR A 230 -10.39 -10.70 25.57
N MET A 231 -11.60 -10.41 25.10
CA MET A 231 -11.94 -10.18 23.71
C MET A 231 -12.26 -8.70 23.48
N ASN A 232 -12.11 -8.25 22.22
CA ASN A 232 -12.37 -6.87 21.82
C ASN A 232 -13.30 -6.84 20.59
N LEU A 233 -14.20 -5.86 20.57
CA LEU A 233 -15.03 -5.49 19.43
C LEU A 233 -14.86 -3.98 19.19
N ASP A 234 -14.19 -3.63 18.10
CA ASP A 234 -13.95 -2.24 17.71
C ASP A 234 -15.07 -1.77 16.79
N PHE A 235 -15.54 -0.54 16.98
CA PHE A 235 -16.64 0.05 16.21
C PHE A 235 -16.51 1.57 16.12
N GLU A 236 -17.21 2.16 15.16
CA GLU A 236 -17.25 3.61 14.95
C GLU A 236 -18.67 4.15 15.04
N ILE A 237 -18.84 5.22 15.82
CA ILE A 237 -20.07 6.03 15.82
C ILE A 237 -19.86 7.21 14.89
N THR A 238 -20.66 7.30 13.83
CA THR A 238 -20.57 8.36 12.82
C THR A 238 -21.61 9.45 13.01
N ASP A 239 -21.44 10.60 12.35
CA ASP A 239 -22.44 11.68 12.34
C ASP A 239 -23.82 11.23 11.87
N ALA A 240 -23.90 10.23 10.98
CA ALA A 240 -25.16 9.68 10.46
C ALA A 240 -25.95 8.90 11.53
N MET A 241 -25.30 8.49 12.62
CA MET A 241 -25.89 7.73 13.72
C MET A 241 -26.44 8.64 14.83
N VAL A 242 -26.15 9.95 14.80
CA VAL A 242 -26.63 10.93 15.77
C VAL A 242 -28.16 11.01 15.74
N GLY A 243 -28.79 10.98 16.92
CA GLY A 243 -30.26 10.99 17.07
C GLY A 243 -30.91 9.60 17.01
N HIS A 244 -30.12 8.53 16.94
CA HIS A 244 -30.59 7.15 16.91
C HIS A 244 -30.22 6.36 18.18
N VAL A 245 -30.79 5.17 18.32
CA VAL A 245 -30.64 4.30 19.49
C VAL A 245 -29.32 3.53 19.38
N TYR A 246 -28.54 3.50 20.45
CA TYR A 246 -27.32 2.69 20.53
C TYR A 246 -27.52 1.53 21.51
N GLN A 247 -27.05 0.34 21.13
CA GLN A 247 -27.06 -0.85 21.97
C GLN A 247 -25.70 -1.56 21.92
N SER A 248 -25.20 -1.98 23.08
CA SER A 248 -24.04 -2.86 23.21
C SER A 248 -24.34 -4.00 24.18
N GLY A 249 -23.89 -5.20 23.87
CA GLY A 249 -24.11 -6.32 24.75
C GLY A 249 -23.84 -7.66 24.12
N PHE A 250 -24.62 -8.65 24.53
CA PHE A 250 -24.40 -10.05 24.20
C PHE A 250 -25.67 -10.66 23.64
N MET A 251 -25.50 -11.56 22.69
CA MET A 251 -26.60 -12.28 22.08
C MET A 251 -26.31 -13.75 21.94
N SER A 252 -27.38 -14.53 21.95
CA SER A 252 -27.33 -15.96 21.70
C SER A 252 -28.47 -16.40 20.81
N THR A 253 -28.20 -17.31 19.87
CA THR A 253 -29.17 -17.81 18.90
C THR A 253 -29.22 -19.32 18.95
N ALA A 254 -30.41 -19.90 19.13
CA ALA A 254 -30.58 -21.36 19.15
C ALA A 254 -31.84 -21.81 18.42
N GLY A 255 -31.68 -22.81 17.55
CA GLY A 255 -32.75 -23.66 17.06
C GLY A 255 -32.77 -24.99 17.81
N ASN A 256 -33.93 -25.63 17.92
CA ASN A 256 -34.08 -26.98 18.50
C ASN A 256 -33.43 -27.15 19.90
N TYR A 257 -33.45 -26.11 20.72
CA TYR A 257 -32.85 -26.11 22.07
C TYR A 257 -31.33 -26.37 22.08
N ALA A 258 -30.60 -25.99 21.03
CA ALA A 258 -29.14 -26.07 21.03
C ALA A 258 -28.52 -25.24 22.16
N PRO A 259 -27.47 -25.71 22.85
CA PRO A 259 -26.87 -25.02 23.99
C PRO A 259 -26.20 -23.69 23.60
N THR A 260 -26.36 -22.67 24.45
CA THR A 260 -25.95 -21.26 24.18
C THR A 260 -25.46 -20.51 25.43
N SER A 261 -25.11 -21.20 26.51
CA SER A 261 -24.66 -20.53 27.73
C SER A 261 -23.22 -20.03 27.60
N MET A 262 -23.06 -18.72 27.80
CA MET A 262 -21.78 -18.00 27.85
C MET A 262 -21.72 -17.11 29.08
N PHE A 263 -20.57 -17.12 29.77
CA PHE A 263 -20.27 -16.17 30.84
C PHE A 263 -19.46 -14.99 30.30
N TYR A 264 -19.87 -13.78 30.67
CA TYR A 264 -19.22 -12.52 30.32
C TYR A 264 -18.88 -11.74 31.58
N ASP A 265 -17.71 -11.11 31.57
CA ASP A 265 -17.19 -10.35 32.70
C ASP A 265 -16.33 -9.16 32.23
N ASP A 266 -15.97 -8.25 33.12
CA ASP A 266 -15.08 -7.10 32.87
C ASP A 266 -15.44 -6.29 31.61
N VAL A 267 -16.73 -5.98 31.43
CA VAL A 267 -17.21 -5.29 30.23
C VAL A 267 -16.82 -3.83 30.30
N ALA A 268 -16.14 -3.32 29.28
CA ALA A 268 -15.82 -1.91 29.15
C ALA A 268 -15.93 -1.46 27.69
N VAL A 269 -16.70 -0.39 27.47
CA VAL A 269 -16.75 0.37 26.22
C VAL A 269 -16.05 1.70 26.47
N ALA A 270 -15.01 1.98 25.71
CA ALA A 270 -14.24 3.21 25.84
C ALA A 270 -13.82 3.75 24.47
N ALA A 271 -13.60 5.07 24.40
CA ALA A 271 -13.01 5.69 23.22
C ALA A 271 -11.65 5.02 22.93
N TYR A 272 -11.46 4.62 21.69
CA TYR A 272 -10.31 3.85 21.26
C TYR A 272 -9.67 4.57 20.08
N THR A 273 -8.44 5.01 20.27
CA THR A 273 -7.59 5.31 19.12
C THR A 273 -6.89 4.01 18.78
N PRO A 274 -7.11 3.41 17.59
CA PRO A 274 -6.31 2.29 17.18
C PRO A 274 -4.85 2.69 17.27
N THR A 275 -4.13 2.10 18.24
CA THR A 275 -2.69 1.98 18.09
C THR A 275 -2.56 1.19 16.82
N PRO A 276 -1.95 1.72 15.75
CA PRO A 276 -1.65 0.91 14.59
C PRO A 276 -1.01 -0.36 15.15
N ALA A 277 -1.57 -1.53 14.84
CA ALA A 277 -0.77 -2.74 14.98
C ALA A 277 0.58 -2.36 14.36
N PRO A 278 1.73 -2.59 15.03
CA PRO A 278 2.98 -2.38 14.35
C PRO A 278 2.87 -3.22 13.09
N THR A 279 2.65 -2.55 11.96
CA THR A 279 2.85 -3.13 10.65
C THR A 279 4.21 -3.76 10.80
N PRO A 280 4.37 -5.09 10.70
CA PRO A 280 5.71 -5.65 10.60
C PRO A 280 6.40 -4.77 9.56
N ALA A 281 7.46 -4.07 9.99
CA ALA A 281 8.14 -3.14 9.10
C ALA A 281 8.42 -3.94 7.83
N PRO A 282 7.90 -3.51 6.67
CA PRO A 282 7.92 -4.35 5.50
C PRO A 282 9.37 -4.74 5.25
N GLU A 283 9.66 -6.04 5.32
CA GLU A 283 10.95 -6.53 4.86
C GLU A 283 11.02 -6.18 3.36
N ASP A 284 12.00 -5.36 3.01
CA ASP A 284 12.43 -5.13 1.64
C ASP A 284 11.35 -4.59 0.67
N GLY A 285 10.82 -3.39 0.94
CA GLY A 285 9.95 -2.67 -0.01
C GLY A 285 8.60 -3.32 -0.32
N THR A 286 8.27 -4.46 0.32
CA THR A 286 7.03 -5.20 0.11
C THR A 286 5.86 -4.48 0.79
N LEU A 287 4.88 -4.00 0.03
CA LEU A 287 3.71 -3.28 0.54
C LEU A 287 2.56 -4.24 0.89
N PHE A 288 2.46 -5.35 0.16
CA PHE A 288 1.46 -6.39 0.34
C PHE A 288 2.03 -7.70 -0.19
N SER A 289 1.83 -8.81 0.51
CA SER A 289 2.18 -10.14 0.01
C SER A 289 1.21 -11.16 0.55
N GLU A 290 0.64 -11.96 -0.34
CA GLU A 290 -0.25 -13.07 -0.04
C GLU A 290 0.12 -14.27 -0.89
N THR A 291 0.39 -15.39 -0.22
CA THR A 291 0.60 -16.70 -0.83
C THR A 291 -0.64 -17.53 -0.54
N MET A 292 -1.43 -17.87 -1.56
CA MET A 292 -2.77 -18.45 -1.34
C MET A 292 -2.72 -19.88 -0.81
N SER A 293 -1.55 -20.50 -0.81
CA SER A 293 -1.24 -21.78 -0.16
C SER A 293 -1.40 -21.76 1.37
N ASP A 294 -1.40 -20.58 1.99
CA ASP A 294 -1.44 -20.43 3.46
C ASP A 294 -2.88 -20.55 4.03
N TYR A 295 -3.89 -20.54 3.15
CA TYR A 295 -5.30 -20.58 3.51
C TYR A 295 -5.92 -21.97 3.29
N SER A 296 -6.84 -22.36 4.17
CA SER A 296 -7.67 -23.57 3.97
C SER A 296 -8.96 -23.24 3.23
N ALA A 297 -9.52 -24.22 2.50
CA ALA A 297 -10.81 -24.07 1.80
C ALA A 297 -12.00 -23.80 2.76
N ASP A 298 -11.81 -24.03 4.06
CA ASP A 298 -12.79 -23.82 5.12
C ASP A 298 -12.61 -22.46 5.83
N SER A 299 -11.72 -21.57 5.35
CA SER A 299 -11.51 -20.25 5.98
C SER A 299 -12.79 -19.41 5.90
N GLU A 300 -13.35 -19.06 7.07
CA GLU A 300 -14.58 -18.26 7.18
C GLU A 300 -14.37 -16.77 6.87
N ASN A 301 -13.11 -16.32 6.80
CA ASN A 301 -12.73 -14.95 6.50
C ASN A 301 -11.71 -14.91 5.34
N LEU A 302 -11.91 -13.98 4.40
CA LEU A 302 -11.02 -13.70 3.29
C LEU A 302 -10.12 -12.48 3.55
N ALA A 303 -9.96 -12.03 4.80
CA ALA A 303 -9.06 -10.93 5.13
C ALA A 303 -7.65 -11.15 4.53
N PRO A 304 -7.02 -10.11 3.95
CA PRO A 304 -7.42 -8.69 3.92
C PRO A 304 -8.35 -8.30 2.75
N TRP A 305 -8.89 -9.27 2.00
CA TRP A 305 -9.71 -9.00 0.82
C TRP A 305 -11.08 -8.43 1.17
N THR A 306 -11.48 -7.42 0.41
CA THR A 306 -12.79 -6.78 0.43
C THR A 306 -13.43 -6.87 -0.94
N ALA A 307 -14.76 -6.91 -1.00
CA ALA A 307 -15.48 -6.86 -2.26
C ALA A 307 -16.50 -5.72 -2.33
N TYR A 308 -16.56 -5.05 -3.48
CA TYR A 308 -17.51 -3.98 -3.79
C TYR A 308 -18.17 -4.22 -5.14
N ILE A 309 -19.50 -4.19 -5.17
CA ILE A 309 -20.29 -4.54 -6.34
C ILE A 309 -20.92 -3.26 -6.87
N ASN A 310 -20.75 -3.01 -8.17
CA ASN A 310 -21.43 -1.95 -8.91
C ASN A 310 -22.48 -2.56 -9.85
N ARG A 311 -23.69 -2.00 -9.81
CA ARG A 311 -24.79 -2.37 -10.71
C ARG A 311 -25.01 -1.26 -11.73
N TYR A 312 -25.09 -1.64 -13.00
CA TYR A 312 -25.43 -0.75 -14.10
C TYR A 312 -26.66 -1.27 -14.84
N ASP A 313 -27.44 -0.38 -15.46
CA ASP A 313 -28.49 -0.83 -16.37
C ASP A 313 -27.90 -1.45 -17.65
N ALA A 314 -28.77 -2.00 -18.52
CA ALA A 314 -28.36 -2.60 -19.78
C ALA A 314 -27.68 -1.62 -20.76
N ASP A 315 -27.85 -0.31 -20.57
CA ASP A 315 -27.24 0.74 -21.38
C ASP A 315 -25.89 1.22 -20.80
N GLY A 316 -25.48 0.68 -19.64
CA GLY A 316 -24.22 1.01 -18.96
C GLY A 316 -24.30 2.21 -18.01
N ASN A 317 -25.50 2.70 -17.68
CA ASN A 317 -25.64 3.76 -16.68
C ASN A 317 -25.55 3.19 -15.27
N TYR A 318 -24.75 3.83 -14.42
CA TYR A 318 -24.61 3.44 -13.01
C TYR A 318 -25.94 3.57 -12.27
N GLN A 319 -26.29 2.55 -11.49
CA GLN A 319 -27.48 2.54 -10.66
C GLN A 319 -27.14 2.70 -9.18
N ASN A 320 -26.38 1.75 -8.63
CA ASN A 320 -25.94 1.74 -7.23
C ASN A 320 -24.77 0.76 -7.04
N GLY A 321 -24.25 0.72 -5.81
CA GLY A 321 -23.24 -0.24 -5.41
C GLY A 321 -23.30 -0.53 -3.91
N TYR A 322 -22.68 -1.64 -3.51
CA TYR A 322 -22.69 -2.11 -2.13
C TYR A 322 -21.46 -2.96 -1.83
N SER A 323 -21.00 -2.88 -0.59
CA SER A 323 -19.92 -3.73 -0.06
C SER A 323 -20.47 -5.08 0.38
N VAL A 324 -19.65 -6.11 0.23
CA VAL A 324 -19.94 -7.45 0.75
C VAL A 324 -18.67 -8.01 1.36
N SER A 325 -18.81 -8.77 2.45
CA SER A 325 -17.70 -9.57 2.97
C SER A 325 -17.45 -10.72 2.00
N PRO A 326 -16.26 -10.81 1.39
CA PRO A 326 -15.93 -11.98 0.61
C PRO A 326 -15.83 -13.17 1.57
N ALA A 327 -16.50 -14.28 1.25
CA ALA A 327 -16.37 -15.53 1.97
C ALA A 327 -16.56 -16.72 1.01
N PRO A 328 -15.88 -17.87 1.22
CA PRO A 328 -16.08 -19.07 0.41
C PRO A 328 -17.54 -19.59 0.41
N ASN A 329 -18.33 -19.19 1.41
CA ASN A 329 -19.73 -19.56 1.59
C ASN A 329 -20.67 -18.33 1.69
N GLY A 330 -20.21 -17.15 1.26
CA GLY A 330 -20.99 -15.92 1.14
C GLY A 330 -21.67 -15.79 -0.24
N PRO A 331 -22.23 -14.62 -0.59
CA PRO A 331 -22.74 -14.41 -1.96
C PRO A 331 -21.63 -14.76 -2.96
N GLN A 332 -21.96 -15.56 -3.97
CA GLN A 332 -21.03 -16.18 -4.92
C GLN A 332 -20.15 -15.15 -5.65
N ILE A 333 -19.07 -14.67 -5.03
CA ILE A 333 -18.14 -13.68 -5.61
C ILE A 333 -16.68 -14.13 -5.56
N SER A 334 -16.33 -14.96 -4.59
CA SER A 334 -14.97 -15.44 -4.39
C SER A 334 -14.93 -16.66 -3.48
N ALA A 335 -13.94 -17.52 -3.67
CA ALA A 335 -13.67 -18.62 -2.75
C ALA A 335 -12.18 -18.98 -2.73
N TRP A 336 -11.68 -19.42 -1.57
CA TRP A 336 -10.47 -20.23 -1.54
C TRP A 336 -10.80 -21.61 -2.07
N ALA A 337 -10.03 -22.08 -3.05
CA ALA A 337 -10.26 -23.39 -3.63
C ALA A 337 -8.95 -24.14 -3.84
N THR A 338 -9.06 -25.46 -3.94
CA THR A 338 -7.97 -26.38 -4.23
C THR A 338 -8.38 -27.29 -5.39
N GLY A 339 -7.40 -27.82 -6.14
CA GLY A 339 -7.65 -28.99 -7.00
C GLY A 339 -7.84 -28.79 -8.52
N GLU A 340 -7.31 -27.73 -9.15
CA GLU A 340 -7.16 -27.68 -10.63
C GLU A 340 -5.68 -27.46 -11.04
N GLU A 341 -4.84 -28.49 -10.82
CA GLU A 341 -3.37 -28.54 -10.92
C GLU A 341 -2.68 -27.58 -11.92
N GLY A 342 -1.63 -26.90 -11.44
CA GLY A 342 -0.34 -26.78 -12.12
C GLY A 342 0.45 -25.46 -12.10
N SER A 343 1.22 -25.15 -11.04
CA SER A 343 2.63 -24.75 -11.23
C SER A 343 3.52 -25.21 -10.07
N ASP A 344 4.72 -25.67 -10.44
CA ASP A 344 5.73 -26.29 -9.59
C ASP A 344 6.23 -25.40 -8.43
N ASN A 345 6.27 -26.02 -7.24
CA ASN A 345 7.11 -25.75 -6.07
C ASN A 345 6.71 -24.62 -5.09
N ASP A 346 5.58 -24.78 -4.40
CA ASP A 346 5.56 -24.97 -2.94
C ASP A 346 4.26 -25.70 -2.58
N ASP A 347 4.30 -26.54 -1.56
CA ASP A 347 3.45 -27.72 -1.33
C ASP A 347 1.99 -27.45 -0.87
N GLY A 348 1.41 -26.29 -1.22
CA GLY A 348 0.05 -25.83 -0.89
C GLY A 348 -0.79 -25.38 -2.11
N THR A 349 -1.83 -26.15 -2.44
CA THR A 349 -2.61 -26.08 -3.68
C THR A 349 -3.73 -25.02 -3.70
N GLY A 350 -3.61 -23.93 -2.93
CA GLY A 350 -4.66 -22.92 -2.74
C GLY A 350 -4.60 -21.82 -3.80
N TYR A 351 -5.76 -21.34 -4.25
CA TYR A 351 -5.86 -20.14 -5.10
C TYR A 351 -7.06 -19.29 -4.72
N LEU A 352 -6.97 -17.98 -4.97
CA LEU A 352 -8.11 -17.07 -4.90
C LEU A 352 -8.94 -17.23 -6.17
N ASN A 353 -10.12 -17.83 -6.06
CA ASN A 353 -11.10 -17.82 -7.14
C ASN A 353 -11.92 -16.52 -7.04
N SER A 354 -12.01 -15.77 -8.13
CA SER A 354 -12.76 -14.52 -8.23
C SER A 354 -13.74 -14.59 -9.40
N TYR A 355 -14.97 -14.13 -9.19
CA TYR A 355 -16.05 -14.14 -10.19
C TYR A 355 -17.09 -13.05 -9.89
N SER A 356 -18.01 -12.84 -10.83
CA SER A 356 -19.13 -11.91 -10.64
C SER A 356 -20.14 -12.43 -9.61
N ASN A 357 -20.94 -11.55 -9.01
CA ASN A 357 -21.92 -11.90 -7.98
C ASN A 357 -23.16 -12.61 -8.54
N TYR A 358 -23.06 -13.91 -8.80
CA TYR A 358 -24.13 -14.66 -9.47
C TYR A 358 -25.39 -14.88 -8.62
N ASP A 359 -25.35 -14.64 -7.31
CA ASP A 359 -26.56 -14.63 -6.47
C ASP A 359 -27.44 -13.40 -6.75
N ASP A 360 -26.90 -12.39 -7.43
CA ASP A 360 -27.61 -11.18 -7.77
C ASP A 360 -28.48 -11.33 -9.03
N SER A 361 -29.79 -11.23 -8.86
CA SER A 361 -30.74 -11.28 -9.98
C SER A 361 -30.57 -10.14 -11.00
N HIS A 362 -29.84 -9.08 -10.65
CA HIS A 362 -29.57 -7.94 -11.55
C HIS A 362 -28.83 -8.34 -12.83
N HIS A 363 -28.09 -9.45 -12.82
CA HIS A 363 -27.52 -10.06 -14.02
C HIS A 363 -28.55 -10.22 -15.16
N GLN A 364 -29.83 -10.48 -14.87
CA GLN A 364 -30.86 -10.67 -15.90
C GLN A 364 -31.26 -9.39 -16.62
N GLN A 365 -31.03 -8.23 -16.01
CA GLN A 365 -31.60 -6.94 -16.43
C GLN A 365 -30.52 -5.86 -16.66
N GLY A 366 -29.28 -6.12 -16.27
CA GLY A 366 -28.19 -5.15 -16.40
C GLY A 366 -26.81 -5.78 -16.26
N ILE A 367 -25.83 -4.91 -16.08
CA ILE A 367 -24.41 -5.25 -16.00
C ILE A 367 -24.02 -5.27 -14.51
N MET A 368 -23.35 -6.35 -14.12
CA MET A 368 -22.74 -6.51 -12.81
C MET A 368 -21.24 -6.31 -12.93
N GLU A 369 -20.66 -5.48 -12.06
CA GLU A 369 -19.22 -5.32 -11.91
C GLU A 369 -18.85 -5.64 -10.46
N THR A 370 -18.08 -6.70 -10.27
CA THR A 370 -17.61 -7.16 -8.96
C THR A 370 -16.14 -6.85 -8.83
N ASN A 371 -15.78 -6.02 -7.87
CA ASN A 371 -14.38 -5.70 -7.53
C ASN A 371 -14.00 -6.45 -6.27
N LEU A 372 -12.96 -7.27 -6.31
CA LEU A 372 -12.37 -7.98 -5.17
C LEU A 372 -10.93 -7.48 -5.00
N TYR A 373 -10.59 -6.87 -3.86
CA TYR A 373 -9.33 -6.16 -3.70
C TYR A 373 -8.81 -6.17 -2.26
N ALA A 374 -7.50 -6.02 -2.11
CA ALA A 374 -6.88 -5.56 -0.88
C ALA A 374 -6.74 -4.03 -0.94
N GLU A 375 -6.86 -3.36 0.20
CA GLU A 375 -6.86 -1.90 0.32
C GLU A 375 -5.90 -1.42 1.42
N PHE A 376 -5.18 -0.32 1.14
CA PHE A 376 -4.21 0.27 2.05
C PHE A 376 -4.28 1.80 1.97
N GLU A 377 -4.00 2.49 3.07
CA GLU A 377 -3.74 3.93 3.05
C GLU A 377 -2.32 4.20 2.54
N ILE A 378 -2.18 5.19 1.64
CA ILE A 378 -0.89 5.57 1.07
C ILE A 378 -0.11 6.42 2.09
N THR A 379 1.07 5.96 2.48
CA THR A 379 2.00 6.66 3.37
C THR A 379 3.16 7.32 2.60
N GLU A 380 3.95 8.17 3.27
CA GLU A 380 5.10 8.85 2.64
C GLU A 380 6.17 7.88 2.12
N ASP A 381 6.39 6.75 2.81
CA ASP A 381 7.35 5.72 2.43
C ASP A 381 6.91 4.89 1.22
N MET A 382 5.61 4.84 0.93
CA MET A 382 5.06 4.17 -0.26
C MET A 382 5.25 4.99 -1.54
N VAL A 383 5.48 6.31 -1.44
CA VAL A 383 5.63 7.22 -2.59
C VAL A 383 6.77 6.75 -3.50
N GLY A 384 6.47 6.62 -4.79
CA GLY A 384 7.36 6.07 -5.82
C GLY A 384 6.64 5.10 -6.75
N ASP A 385 7.40 4.43 -7.61
CA ASP A 385 6.86 3.37 -8.46
C ASP A 385 6.58 2.12 -7.61
N ILE A 386 5.45 1.48 -7.89
CA ILE A 386 5.03 0.23 -7.28
C ILE A 386 4.73 -0.78 -8.38
N THR A 387 4.97 -2.05 -8.06
CA THR A 387 4.75 -3.19 -8.94
C THR A 387 3.88 -4.19 -8.21
N ALA A 388 2.78 -4.59 -8.82
CA ALA A 388 2.01 -5.74 -8.41
C ALA A 388 2.33 -6.93 -9.32
N THR A 389 2.78 -8.04 -8.73
CA THR A 389 3.04 -9.31 -9.41
C THR A 389 2.10 -10.39 -8.91
N PHE A 390 1.63 -11.25 -9.81
CA PHE A 390 0.77 -12.37 -9.45
C PHE A 390 0.83 -13.48 -10.49
N LEU A 391 0.44 -14.69 -10.10
CA LEU A 391 0.14 -15.80 -11.00
C LEU A 391 -1.36 -15.82 -11.27
N ALA A 392 -1.75 -16.11 -12.52
CA ALA A 392 -3.17 -16.29 -12.85
C ALA A 392 -3.40 -17.43 -13.86
N LYS A 393 -4.60 -18.00 -13.79
CA LYS A 393 -5.12 -19.03 -14.72
C LYS A 393 -6.65 -18.98 -14.77
N LYS A 394 -7.26 -19.39 -15.89
CA LYS A 394 -8.71 -19.59 -15.96
C LYS A 394 -9.13 -21.00 -15.51
N PRO A 395 -10.36 -21.17 -14.99
CA PRO A 395 -10.98 -22.47 -14.83
C PRO A 395 -10.86 -23.35 -16.09
N ALA A 396 -10.67 -24.66 -15.92
CA ALA A 396 -10.53 -25.58 -17.04
C ALA A 396 -11.81 -25.73 -17.88
N THR A 397 -12.97 -25.40 -17.31
CA THR A 397 -14.28 -25.51 -17.98
C THR A 397 -14.76 -24.16 -18.51
N ASP A 398 -15.08 -24.11 -19.80
CA ASP A 398 -15.58 -22.91 -20.49
C ASP A 398 -16.86 -22.33 -19.86
N ALA A 399 -17.67 -23.18 -19.23
CA ALA A 399 -18.91 -22.78 -18.56
C ALA A 399 -18.69 -21.87 -17.34
N ASN A 400 -17.49 -21.89 -16.75
CA ASN A 400 -17.16 -21.13 -15.55
C ASN A 400 -16.04 -20.11 -15.81
N ALA A 401 -15.23 -20.32 -16.85
CA ALA A 401 -14.07 -19.51 -17.17
C ALA A 401 -14.43 -18.14 -17.74
N CYS A 402 -13.68 -17.11 -17.33
CA CYS A 402 -13.85 -15.78 -17.90
C CYS A 402 -13.79 -15.76 -19.44
N GLY A 403 -14.75 -15.05 -20.04
CA GLY A 403 -14.93 -14.97 -21.49
C GLY A 403 -15.55 -16.20 -22.15
N GLY A 404 -15.89 -17.23 -21.37
CA GLY A 404 -16.52 -18.45 -21.86
C GLY A 404 -18.03 -18.33 -22.12
N THR A 405 -18.69 -19.47 -22.31
CA THR A 405 -20.13 -19.56 -22.57
C THR A 405 -20.87 -20.22 -21.43
N ASN A 406 -21.83 -19.52 -20.82
CA ASN A 406 -22.68 -20.10 -19.79
C ASN A 406 -23.48 -21.28 -20.36
N GLY A 407 -23.34 -22.46 -19.74
CA GLY A 407 -23.95 -23.70 -20.23
C GLY A 407 -25.47 -23.77 -20.12
N ASP A 408 -26.07 -22.99 -19.22
CA ASP A 408 -27.52 -23.02 -18.94
C ASP A 408 -28.30 -22.07 -19.85
N ASN A 409 -27.77 -20.88 -20.12
CA ASN A 409 -28.46 -19.84 -20.89
C ASN A 409 -27.74 -19.37 -22.15
N GLY A 410 -26.53 -19.88 -22.43
CA GLY A 410 -25.72 -19.53 -23.60
C GLY A 410 -25.12 -18.13 -23.57
N ALA A 411 -25.15 -17.42 -22.44
CA ALA A 411 -24.59 -16.09 -22.31
C ALA A 411 -23.06 -16.10 -22.47
N THR A 412 -22.54 -15.05 -23.12
CA THR A 412 -21.11 -14.82 -23.36
C THR A 412 -20.76 -13.38 -23.03
N GLY A 413 -19.46 -13.04 -23.08
CA GLY A 413 -19.00 -11.66 -22.94
C GLY A 413 -18.69 -11.21 -21.51
N GLY A 414 -18.47 -12.15 -20.59
CA GLY A 414 -17.85 -11.83 -19.32
C GLY A 414 -16.42 -11.33 -19.52
N THR A 415 -16.04 -10.26 -18.83
CA THR A 415 -14.70 -9.66 -18.91
C THR A 415 -14.05 -9.61 -17.54
N CYS A 416 -12.75 -9.88 -17.47
CA CYS A 416 -12.02 -9.92 -16.22
C CYS A 416 -10.74 -9.09 -16.33
N LEU A 417 -10.53 -8.20 -15.37
CA LEU A 417 -9.37 -7.35 -15.26
C LEU A 417 -8.67 -7.61 -13.92
N ALA A 418 -7.35 -7.47 -13.91
CA ALA A 418 -6.61 -7.18 -12.68
C ALA A 418 -6.32 -5.67 -12.66
N PHE A 419 -6.20 -5.05 -11.48
CA PHE A 419 -6.06 -3.60 -11.38
C PHE A 419 -5.21 -3.11 -10.20
N ILE A 420 -4.67 -1.91 -10.36
CA ILE A 420 -4.26 -1.00 -9.28
C ILE A 420 -5.09 0.27 -9.40
N LYS A 421 -5.65 0.75 -8.29
CA LYS A 421 -6.56 1.90 -8.26
C LYS A 421 -6.25 2.81 -7.08
N ILE A 422 -6.34 4.13 -7.27
CA ILE A 422 -6.25 5.11 -6.17
C ILE A 422 -7.61 5.79 -6.00
N LEU A 423 -8.11 5.80 -4.78
CA LEU A 423 -9.34 6.46 -4.36
C LEU A 423 -9.03 7.64 -3.46
N ASN A 424 -9.69 8.77 -3.68
CA ASN A 424 -9.57 9.95 -2.83
C ASN A 424 -10.76 10.07 -1.85
N PRO A 425 -10.58 9.73 -0.56
CA PRO A 425 -11.66 9.82 0.43
C PRO A 425 -12.17 11.26 0.61
N SER A 426 -11.30 12.25 0.45
CA SER A 426 -11.65 13.68 0.55
C SER A 426 -12.49 14.19 -0.63
N ASN A 427 -12.62 13.40 -1.70
CA ASN A 427 -13.41 13.72 -2.88
C ASN A 427 -14.44 12.62 -3.17
N ASN A 428 -15.17 12.21 -2.12
CA ASN A 428 -16.25 11.23 -2.23
C ASN A 428 -15.80 9.91 -2.88
N TYR A 429 -14.59 9.46 -2.53
CA TYR A 429 -13.94 8.27 -3.08
C TYR A 429 -13.86 8.29 -4.61
N ALA A 430 -13.57 9.46 -5.20
CA ALA A 430 -13.30 9.55 -6.63
C ALA A 430 -12.07 8.70 -6.99
N THR A 431 -12.17 7.92 -8.07
CA THR A 431 -11.05 7.21 -8.67
C THR A 431 -10.13 8.21 -9.36
N GLU A 432 -8.89 8.33 -8.89
CA GLU A 432 -7.89 9.25 -9.45
C GLU A 432 -6.83 8.54 -10.29
N LEU A 433 -6.60 7.26 -10.01
CA LEU A 433 -5.79 6.36 -10.84
C LEU A 433 -6.55 5.04 -11.00
N PHE A 434 -6.53 4.48 -12.21
CA PHE A 434 -7.03 3.13 -12.47
C PHE A 434 -6.22 2.49 -13.59
N THR A 435 -5.21 1.72 -13.19
CA THR A 435 -4.38 0.93 -14.11
C THR A 435 -4.94 -0.48 -14.15
N THR A 436 -5.18 -1.01 -15.35
CA THR A 436 -5.79 -2.33 -15.52
C THR A 436 -4.98 -3.21 -16.47
N LEU A 437 -5.01 -4.52 -16.22
CA LEU A 437 -4.54 -5.55 -17.13
C LEU A 437 -5.72 -6.44 -17.53
N ASP A 438 -5.96 -6.63 -18.83
CA ASP A 438 -7.01 -7.52 -19.32
C ASP A 438 -6.60 -8.98 -19.15
N MET A 439 -7.37 -9.69 -18.33
CA MET A 439 -7.14 -11.09 -17.97
C MET A 439 -8.09 -12.05 -18.71
N THR A 440 -9.04 -11.53 -19.49
CA THR A 440 -10.10 -12.31 -20.14
C THR A 440 -9.52 -13.41 -21.06
N GLY A 441 -8.39 -13.11 -21.71
CA GLY A 441 -7.75 -13.96 -22.72
C GLY A 441 -6.67 -14.92 -22.22
N ILE A 442 -6.39 -15.00 -20.91
CA ILE A 442 -5.29 -15.84 -20.42
C ILE A 442 -5.58 -17.35 -20.53
N SER A 443 -4.56 -18.18 -20.29
CA SER A 443 -4.63 -19.63 -20.43
C SER A 443 -5.58 -20.27 -19.40
N SER A 444 -6.28 -21.34 -19.80
CA SER A 444 -7.01 -22.24 -18.91
C SER A 444 -6.22 -23.53 -18.59
N SER A 445 -5.08 -23.75 -19.24
CA SER A 445 -4.27 -24.96 -19.07
C SER A 445 -3.02 -24.75 -18.23
N GLU A 446 -2.49 -23.53 -18.20
CA GLU A 446 -1.20 -23.20 -17.58
C GLU A 446 -1.33 -21.93 -16.75
N TRP A 447 -0.65 -21.88 -15.61
CA TRP A 447 -0.48 -20.64 -14.85
C TRP A 447 0.57 -19.77 -15.53
N SER A 448 0.30 -18.46 -15.59
CA SER A 448 1.24 -17.47 -16.11
C SER A 448 1.46 -16.34 -15.10
N SER A 449 2.67 -15.79 -15.12
CA SER A 449 3.02 -14.61 -14.32
C SER A 449 2.58 -13.33 -15.01
N HIS A 450 2.09 -12.39 -14.21
CA HIS A 450 1.55 -11.11 -14.65
C HIS A 450 2.04 -9.98 -13.76
N ILE A 451 2.10 -8.78 -14.34
CA ILE A 451 2.65 -7.58 -13.71
C ILE A 451 1.74 -6.38 -14.02
N ILE A 452 1.46 -5.56 -13.01
CA ILE A 452 0.81 -4.24 -13.14
C ILE A 452 1.67 -3.22 -12.40
N ASN A 453 2.00 -2.11 -13.06
CA ASN A 453 2.79 -1.04 -12.47
C ASN A 453 1.91 0.19 -12.20
N ALA A 454 2.22 0.92 -11.15
CA ALA A 454 1.62 2.22 -10.85
C ALA A 454 2.66 3.13 -10.20
N THR A 455 2.41 4.44 -10.19
CA THR A 455 3.24 5.41 -9.48
C THR A 455 2.38 6.08 -8.42
N LEU A 456 2.82 6.04 -7.17
CA LEU A 456 2.21 6.76 -6.06
C LEU A 456 2.90 8.12 -5.92
N ALA A 457 2.18 9.22 -6.18
CA ALA A 457 2.75 10.57 -6.09
C ALA A 457 2.73 11.09 -4.65
N THR A 458 3.58 12.07 -4.34
CA THR A 458 3.58 12.74 -3.02
C THR A 458 2.22 13.33 -2.65
N GLY A 459 1.41 13.72 -3.64
CA GLY A 459 0.04 14.22 -3.44
C GLY A 459 -1.00 13.14 -3.16
N ASP A 460 -0.63 11.86 -3.18
CA ASP A 460 -1.51 10.73 -2.91
C ASP A 460 -1.44 10.26 -1.45
N VAL A 461 -0.53 10.79 -0.64
CA VAL A 461 -0.44 10.46 0.79
C VAL A 461 -1.78 10.75 1.49
N GLY A 462 -2.28 9.75 2.24
CA GLY A 462 -3.60 9.77 2.90
C GLY A 462 -4.78 9.37 2.01
N LYS A 463 -4.56 9.06 0.72
CA LYS A 463 -5.54 8.40 -0.15
C LYS A 463 -5.48 6.88 0.02
N LEU A 464 -6.42 6.17 -0.58
CA LEU A 464 -6.46 4.71 -0.55
C LEU A 464 -5.93 4.14 -1.87
N VAL A 465 -5.07 3.13 -1.79
CA VAL A 465 -4.64 2.31 -2.92
C VAL A 465 -5.29 0.93 -2.81
N GLN A 466 -5.87 0.47 -3.92
CA GLN A 466 -6.49 -0.84 -4.05
C GLN A 466 -5.76 -1.65 -5.11
N PHE A 467 -5.48 -2.93 -4.83
CA PHE A 467 -5.00 -3.90 -5.81
C PHE A 467 -5.91 -5.12 -5.79
N GLY A 468 -6.31 -5.61 -6.96
CA GLY A 468 -7.21 -6.75 -7.04
C GLY A 468 -7.75 -7.08 -8.42
N ALA A 469 -8.90 -7.75 -8.44
CA ALA A 469 -9.58 -8.23 -9.64
C ALA A 469 -10.95 -7.58 -9.82
N GLN A 470 -11.31 -7.29 -11.07
CA GLN A 470 -12.63 -6.79 -11.47
C GLN A 470 -13.26 -7.75 -12.47
N ASN A 471 -14.47 -8.24 -12.16
CA ASN A 471 -15.25 -9.14 -13.01
C ASN A 471 -16.53 -8.45 -13.46
N THR A 472 -16.73 -8.32 -14.77
CA THR A 472 -17.93 -7.70 -15.33
C THR A 472 -18.73 -8.72 -16.14
N ALA A 473 -20.02 -8.87 -15.83
CA ALA A 473 -20.90 -9.82 -16.50
C ALA A 473 -22.33 -9.31 -16.65
N THR A 474 -22.97 -9.70 -17.77
CA THR A 474 -24.41 -9.56 -18.01
C THR A 474 -24.99 -10.93 -18.28
N ASN A 475 -26.25 -11.15 -17.90
CA ASN A 475 -26.99 -12.38 -18.13
C ASN A 475 -26.23 -13.63 -17.63
N TYR A 476 -25.54 -13.52 -16.50
CA TYR A 476 -24.74 -14.60 -15.91
C TYR A 476 -23.62 -15.13 -16.83
N ALA A 477 -23.07 -14.29 -17.72
CA ALA A 477 -21.90 -14.67 -18.50
C ALA A 477 -20.72 -15.05 -17.57
N PRO A 478 -19.95 -16.11 -17.87
CA PRO A 478 -18.93 -16.62 -16.95
C PRO A 478 -17.72 -15.67 -16.81
N THR A 479 -17.19 -15.55 -15.59
CA THR A 479 -16.11 -14.63 -15.17
C THR A 479 -15.13 -15.25 -14.17
N GLY A 480 -15.14 -16.58 -14.00
CA GLY A 480 -14.22 -17.24 -13.06
C GLY A 480 -12.76 -17.07 -13.46
N MET A 481 -11.94 -16.68 -12.49
CA MET A 481 -10.50 -16.45 -12.60
C MET A 481 -9.79 -16.92 -11.33
N TYR A 482 -8.64 -17.58 -11.47
CA TYR A 482 -7.81 -17.99 -10.35
C TYR A 482 -6.57 -17.11 -10.25
N TYR A 483 -6.25 -16.67 -9.03
CA TYR A 483 -5.09 -15.85 -8.70
C TYR A 483 -4.28 -16.50 -7.57
N ASP A 484 -2.96 -16.39 -7.64
CA ASP A 484 -2.03 -16.87 -6.63
C ASP A 484 -0.76 -15.99 -6.57
N ASN A 485 0.03 -16.10 -5.51
CA ASN A 485 1.30 -15.40 -5.27
C ASN A 485 1.19 -13.89 -5.53
N MET A 486 0.20 -13.26 -4.91
CA MET A 486 -0.07 -11.85 -5.12
C MET A 486 0.83 -11.00 -4.23
N ASN A 487 1.66 -10.18 -4.86
CA ASN A 487 2.61 -9.33 -4.17
C ASN A 487 2.56 -7.92 -4.76
N VAL A 488 2.50 -6.91 -3.92
CA VAL A 488 2.70 -5.50 -4.28
C VAL A 488 3.95 -5.03 -3.57
N SER A 489 4.92 -4.54 -4.31
CA SER A 489 6.15 -3.97 -3.76
C SER A 489 6.46 -2.62 -4.36
N LYS A 490 7.12 -1.78 -3.58
CA LYS A 490 7.78 -0.58 -4.07
C LYS A 490 8.94 -1.00 -4.96
N VAL A 491 9.02 -0.40 -6.13
CA VAL A 491 10.19 -0.50 -6.99
C VAL A 491 11.32 0.27 -6.33
N THR A 492 12.32 -0.45 -5.81
CA THR A 492 13.59 0.16 -5.44
C THR A 492 14.40 0.31 -6.73
N PRO A 493 14.71 1.54 -7.17
CA PRO A 493 15.56 1.74 -8.33
C PRO A 493 16.91 1.04 -8.11
N ALA A 494 17.40 0.34 -9.12
CA ALA A 494 18.71 -0.27 -9.05
C ALA A 494 19.78 0.79 -8.76
N THR A 495 20.74 0.45 -7.91
CA THR A 495 21.86 1.33 -7.59
C THR A 495 23.16 0.79 -8.13
N ALA A 496 23.96 1.65 -8.75
CA ALA A 496 25.35 1.37 -9.10
C ALA A 496 26.26 1.66 -7.89
N ASP A 497 27.37 0.92 -7.76
CA ASP A 497 28.35 1.14 -6.68
C ASP A 497 29.02 2.52 -6.77
N ASP A 498 29.13 3.07 -7.98
CA ASP A 498 29.78 4.35 -8.25
C ASP A 498 29.30 4.94 -9.60
N LEU A 499 29.82 6.13 -9.95
CA LEU A 499 29.62 6.76 -11.26
C LEU A 499 30.16 5.87 -12.39
N PHE A 500 29.64 5.99 -13.59
CA PHE A 500 30.18 5.25 -14.74
C PHE A 500 30.01 6.02 -16.05
N ILE A 501 30.83 5.69 -17.04
CA ILE A 501 30.73 6.21 -18.40
C ILE A 501 29.52 5.53 -19.05
N SER A 502 28.48 6.30 -19.34
CA SER A 502 27.23 5.81 -19.91
C SER A 502 27.19 5.90 -21.43
N GLU A 503 27.88 6.89 -22.02
CA GLU A 503 27.84 7.11 -23.45
C GLU A 503 29.12 7.77 -23.98
N THR A 504 29.56 7.38 -25.17
CA THR A 504 30.66 8.03 -25.90
C THR A 504 30.31 8.18 -27.38
N SER A 505 30.72 9.28 -28.00
CA SER A 505 30.55 9.49 -29.45
C SER A 505 31.84 9.90 -30.16
N GLU A 506 32.21 9.10 -31.16
CA GLU A 506 33.27 9.39 -32.14
C GLU A 506 32.69 9.83 -33.49
N VAL A 507 31.42 10.24 -33.55
CA VAL A 507 30.74 10.45 -34.83
C VAL A 507 31.25 11.71 -35.53
N GLY A 508 31.70 11.57 -36.77
CA GLY A 508 31.90 12.68 -37.71
C GLY A 508 32.99 13.68 -37.30
N SER A 509 32.59 14.92 -37.01
CA SER A 509 33.54 16.00 -36.75
C SER A 509 34.04 16.02 -35.31
N THR A 510 35.08 16.81 -35.02
CA THR A 510 35.51 17.00 -33.61
C THR A 510 34.47 17.69 -32.73
N TRP A 511 33.49 18.40 -33.32
CA TRP A 511 32.48 19.16 -32.58
C TRP A 511 31.32 18.29 -32.13
N THR A 512 31.22 17.06 -32.63
CA THR A 512 30.17 16.09 -32.31
C THR A 512 30.63 15.04 -31.30
N LYS A 513 31.88 15.17 -30.81
CA LYS A 513 32.48 14.29 -29.81
C LYS A 513 32.06 14.69 -28.40
N TYR A 514 31.62 13.71 -27.64
CA TYR A 514 31.28 13.84 -26.23
C TYR A 514 31.52 12.53 -25.47
N LEU A 515 31.55 12.65 -24.15
CA LEU A 515 31.55 11.56 -23.20
C LEU A 515 30.58 11.90 -22.08
N GLU A 516 29.73 10.96 -21.72
CA GLU A 516 28.71 11.09 -20.69
C GLU A 516 29.05 10.22 -19.47
N VAL A 517 28.88 10.78 -18.27
CA VAL A 517 29.06 10.07 -17.00
C VAL A 517 27.73 10.05 -16.25
N ALA A 518 27.25 8.88 -15.88
CA ALA A 518 25.99 8.68 -15.18
C ALA A 518 26.15 8.48 -13.67
N ASN A 519 25.16 8.94 -12.90
CA ASN A 519 25.04 8.69 -11.47
C ASN A 519 23.77 7.91 -11.15
N PHE A 520 23.91 6.65 -10.76
CA PHE A 520 22.82 5.82 -10.23
C PHE A 520 23.17 5.28 -8.84
N THR A 521 23.91 6.04 -8.02
CA THR A 521 24.41 5.55 -6.71
C THR A 521 23.35 5.55 -5.59
N GLY A 522 22.14 6.01 -5.88
CA GLY A 522 21.08 6.23 -4.89
C GLY A 522 21.16 7.59 -4.19
N ALA A 523 22.16 8.42 -4.49
CA ALA A 523 22.32 9.76 -3.92
C ALA A 523 23.02 10.73 -4.89
N ASP A 524 22.92 12.04 -4.60
CA ASP A 524 23.66 13.07 -5.34
C ASP A 524 25.18 12.91 -5.12
N VAL A 525 25.96 12.94 -6.20
CA VAL A 525 27.42 12.75 -6.15
C VAL A 525 28.17 13.99 -6.59
N SER A 526 29.07 14.48 -5.74
CA SER A 526 29.99 15.57 -6.09
C SER A 526 31.09 15.09 -7.03
N LEU A 527 31.32 15.85 -8.10
CA LEU A 527 32.36 15.58 -9.08
C LEU A 527 33.75 16.07 -8.68
N ASP A 528 33.89 16.80 -7.56
CA ASP A 528 35.19 17.29 -7.08
C ASP A 528 36.15 16.14 -6.71
N GLN A 529 35.62 14.93 -6.44
CA GLN A 529 36.42 13.74 -6.16
C GLN A 529 36.76 12.92 -7.41
N TYR A 530 36.25 13.30 -8.58
CA TYR A 530 36.42 12.54 -9.82
C TYR A 530 37.22 13.31 -10.86
N PHE A 531 37.82 12.58 -11.80
CA PHE A 531 38.42 13.13 -13.01
C PHE A 531 38.50 12.05 -14.10
N LEU A 532 38.60 12.45 -15.37
CA LEU A 532 38.87 11.54 -16.47
C LEU A 532 40.36 11.55 -16.80
N GLY A 533 40.98 10.38 -16.86
CA GLY A 533 42.28 10.20 -17.50
C GLY A 533 42.08 9.93 -18.97
N ARG A 534 42.88 10.54 -19.84
CA ARG A 534 42.89 10.30 -21.29
C ARG A 534 44.26 9.81 -21.75
N VAL A 535 44.27 8.87 -22.69
CA VAL A 535 45.42 8.43 -23.48
C VAL A 535 45.12 8.67 -24.96
N SER A 536 46.12 9.18 -25.71
CA SER A 536 45.98 9.41 -27.15
C SER A 536 46.69 8.32 -27.97
N ASN A 537 45.94 7.47 -28.67
CA ASN A 537 46.35 6.28 -29.41
C ASN A 537 47.06 5.24 -28.52
N ALA A 538 48.27 5.55 -28.03
CA ALA A 538 49.08 4.65 -27.21
C ALA A 538 49.65 5.38 -25.99
N PRO A 539 49.64 4.76 -24.80
CA PRO A 539 50.14 5.41 -23.61
C PRO A 539 51.67 5.58 -23.67
N SER A 540 52.15 6.79 -23.38
CA SER A 540 53.58 7.08 -23.23
C SER A 540 54.25 6.23 -22.13
N VAL A 541 53.49 5.88 -21.09
CA VAL A 541 53.89 4.94 -20.02
C VAL A 541 52.72 3.98 -19.77
N VAL A 542 52.97 2.68 -19.92
CA VAL A 542 51.94 1.64 -19.71
C VAL A 542 51.30 1.77 -18.33
N GLY A 543 49.96 1.83 -18.32
CA GLY A 543 49.14 1.97 -17.12
C GLY A 543 48.86 3.41 -16.69
N GLU A 544 49.48 4.42 -17.31
CA GLU A 544 49.31 5.82 -16.94
C GLU A 544 48.50 6.60 -17.98
N TYR A 545 47.70 7.57 -17.52
CA TYR A 545 47.05 8.55 -18.39
C TYR A 545 48.05 9.65 -18.80
N GLU A 546 47.77 10.33 -19.91
CA GLU A 546 48.61 11.43 -20.42
C GLU A 546 48.03 12.80 -20.04
N VAL A 547 46.71 12.89 -20.01
CA VAL A 547 45.96 14.09 -19.67
C VAL A 547 44.93 13.76 -18.60
N ALA A 548 44.89 14.57 -17.54
CA ALA A 548 43.79 14.57 -16.58
C ALA A 548 42.80 15.68 -16.96
N ILE A 549 41.52 15.32 -17.02
CA ILE A 549 40.39 16.21 -17.30
C ILE A 549 39.60 16.30 -16.00
N GLU A 550 39.67 17.45 -15.33
CA GLU A 550 38.91 17.70 -14.11
C GLU A 550 37.50 18.20 -14.45
N PHE A 551 36.51 17.77 -13.66
CA PHE A 551 35.16 18.29 -13.76
C PHE A 551 35.08 19.73 -13.21
N THR A 552 34.03 20.45 -13.58
CA THR A 552 33.76 21.80 -13.10
C THR A 552 33.65 21.80 -11.58
N SER A 553 34.46 22.63 -10.92
CA SER A 553 34.54 22.64 -9.45
C SER A 553 33.19 22.94 -8.81
N GLY A 554 32.81 22.12 -7.82
CA GLY A 554 31.53 22.17 -7.13
C GLY A 554 30.36 21.53 -7.89
N ALA A 555 30.59 20.96 -9.08
CA ALA A 555 29.56 20.26 -9.82
C ALA A 555 29.10 19.00 -9.06
N THR A 556 27.81 18.69 -9.21
CA THR A 556 27.15 17.54 -8.59
C THR A 556 26.23 16.93 -9.64
N ILE A 557 26.22 15.61 -9.74
CA ILE A 557 25.24 14.87 -10.56
C ILE A 557 24.16 14.37 -9.61
N ALA A 558 22.89 14.69 -9.87
CA ALA A 558 21.78 14.16 -9.09
C ALA A 558 21.66 12.63 -9.28
N ASN A 559 21.08 11.91 -8.33
CA ASN A 559 20.79 10.49 -8.56
C ASN A 559 19.80 10.30 -9.72
N GLY A 560 20.13 9.43 -10.66
CA GLY A 560 19.36 9.19 -11.89
C GLY A 560 19.70 10.14 -13.05
N ASP A 561 20.69 11.00 -12.88
CA ASP A 561 21.09 12.01 -13.87
C ASP A 561 22.49 11.72 -14.44
N VAL A 562 22.89 12.52 -15.44
CA VAL A 562 24.18 12.40 -16.12
C VAL A 562 24.94 13.72 -16.18
N TRP A 563 26.23 13.64 -16.53
CA TRP A 563 27.08 14.80 -16.82
C TRP A 563 27.78 14.61 -18.15
N VAL A 564 27.50 15.50 -19.10
CA VAL A 564 28.01 15.42 -20.47
C VAL A 564 29.20 16.38 -20.63
N LEU A 565 30.37 15.81 -20.95
CA LEU A 565 31.52 16.58 -21.43
C LEU A 565 31.55 16.54 -22.95
N GLY A 566 31.60 17.69 -23.60
CA GLY A 566 31.61 17.75 -25.06
C GLY A 566 32.37 18.94 -25.61
N ARG A 567 32.53 18.97 -26.93
CA ARG A 567 33.22 20.06 -27.63
C ARG A 567 32.30 21.10 -28.26
N ALA A 568 31.04 20.74 -28.51
CA ALA A 568 30.12 21.60 -29.24
C ALA A 568 29.87 22.90 -28.44
N GLU A 569 30.20 24.06 -29.01
CA GLU A 569 30.03 25.36 -28.37
C GLU A 569 29.67 26.44 -29.39
N GLY A 570 29.01 27.52 -28.95
CA GLY A 570 28.69 28.65 -29.83
C GLY A 570 27.87 28.25 -31.07
N THR A 571 28.49 28.33 -32.26
CA THR A 571 27.91 27.90 -33.55
C THR A 571 28.50 26.59 -34.06
N ASP A 572 29.43 25.98 -33.33
CA ASP A 572 30.13 24.77 -33.70
C ASP A 572 29.42 23.54 -33.08
N GLY A 573 29.05 22.58 -33.92
CA GLY A 573 28.29 21.38 -33.54
C GLY A 573 26.76 21.56 -33.48
N PRO A 574 25.99 20.47 -33.48
CA PRO A 574 24.53 20.50 -33.51
C PRO A 574 23.90 21.11 -32.24
N ASP A 575 22.81 21.86 -32.40
CA ASP A 575 22.07 22.45 -31.27
C ASP A 575 21.61 21.40 -30.25
N ALA A 576 21.19 20.22 -30.73
CA ALA A 576 20.70 19.12 -29.88
C ALA A 576 21.79 18.61 -28.93
N LEU A 577 23.04 18.47 -29.40
CA LEU A 577 24.18 18.14 -28.56
C LEU A 577 24.52 19.30 -27.61
N ARG A 578 24.68 20.52 -28.14
CA ARG A 578 25.12 21.68 -27.34
C ARG A 578 24.23 21.98 -26.15
N ASN A 579 22.93 21.76 -26.28
CA ASN A 579 21.98 22.04 -25.22
C ASN A 579 22.07 21.04 -24.05
N ASN A 580 22.70 19.89 -24.27
CA ASN A 580 22.89 18.85 -23.27
C ASN A 580 24.32 18.81 -22.72
N ILE A 581 25.26 19.64 -23.20
CA ILE A 581 26.63 19.67 -22.66
C ILE A 581 26.68 20.49 -21.36
N ASP A 582 27.06 19.84 -20.27
CA ASP A 582 27.30 20.47 -18.97
C ASP A 582 28.68 21.13 -18.89
N GLN A 583 29.67 20.54 -19.55
CA GLN A 583 31.05 21.03 -19.56
C GLN A 583 31.68 21.00 -20.96
N ILE A 584 32.02 22.19 -21.48
CA ILE A 584 32.84 22.31 -22.68
C ILE A 584 34.27 21.87 -22.36
N GLU A 585 34.75 20.81 -23.01
CA GLU A 585 36.07 20.23 -22.76
C GLU A 585 36.81 19.91 -24.06
N SER A 586 37.92 20.62 -24.29
CA SER A 586 38.71 20.50 -25.51
C SER A 586 39.46 19.16 -25.64
N ASN A 587 39.71 18.47 -24.52
CA ASN A 587 40.35 17.15 -24.50
C ASN A 587 39.37 16.00 -24.80
N ILE A 588 38.07 16.26 -24.91
CA ILE A 588 37.12 15.31 -25.51
C ILE A 588 37.29 15.33 -27.03
N SER A 589 38.41 14.80 -27.49
CA SER A 589 38.84 14.83 -28.89
C SER A 589 39.20 13.44 -29.41
N HIS A 590 38.60 12.41 -28.81
CA HIS A 590 39.02 11.03 -29.04
C HIS A 590 38.80 10.56 -30.46
N ASN A 591 39.69 9.74 -31.00
CA ASN A 591 39.45 8.92 -32.21
C ASN A 591 39.56 7.43 -31.86
N GLY A 592 39.26 6.55 -32.81
CA GLY A 592 39.05 5.10 -32.58
C GLY A 592 40.02 4.38 -31.61
N ASP A 593 41.27 4.77 -31.52
CA ASP A 593 42.31 4.17 -30.66
C ASP A 593 42.57 4.89 -29.32
N ASP A 594 41.86 5.97 -29.03
CA ASP A 594 42.00 6.71 -27.77
C ASP A 594 41.22 6.04 -26.63
N ALA A 595 41.69 6.25 -25.40
CA ALA A 595 41.08 5.64 -24.21
C ALA A 595 40.80 6.66 -23.11
N TYR A 596 39.73 6.42 -22.37
CA TYR A 596 39.36 7.12 -21.15
C TYR A 596 39.24 6.16 -19.98
N LYS A 597 39.61 6.65 -18.80
CA LYS A 597 39.23 6.00 -17.54
C LYS A 597 38.68 7.06 -16.61
N LEU A 598 37.55 6.75 -15.97
CA LEU A 598 37.02 7.54 -14.87
C LEU A 598 37.76 7.14 -13.59
N PHE A 599 38.30 8.13 -12.89
CA PHE A 599 39.03 7.92 -11.65
C PHE A 599 38.32 8.60 -10.48
N LYS A 600 38.42 7.98 -9.30
CA LYS A 600 38.01 8.55 -8.02
C LYS A 600 39.24 8.77 -7.15
N LYS A 601 39.42 10.01 -6.71
CA LYS A 601 40.50 10.44 -5.82
C LYS A 601 40.22 9.95 -4.40
N ALA A 602 41.25 9.77 -3.59
CA ALA A 602 41.07 9.40 -2.17
C ALA A 602 40.36 10.51 -1.38
N SER A 603 40.64 11.78 -1.71
CA SER A 603 39.94 12.97 -1.21
C SER A 603 39.60 13.93 -2.35
N ALA A 604 38.50 14.68 -2.23
CA ALA A 604 38.12 15.73 -3.17
C ALA A 604 39.23 16.79 -3.34
N SER A 605 40.02 17.04 -2.29
CA SER A 605 41.13 17.99 -2.31
C SER A 605 42.40 17.48 -3.00
N ASP A 606 42.46 16.19 -3.35
CA ASP A 606 43.67 15.61 -3.92
C ASP A 606 43.85 16.04 -5.38
N SER A 607 45.10 16.06 -5.81
CA SER A 607 45.48 16.27 -7.22
C SER A 607 45.28 14.96 -8.00
N PRO A 608 44.88 14.99 -9.29
CA PRO A 608 44.83 13.82 -10.16
C PRO A 608 46.14 13.01 -10.19
N SER A 609 47.28 13.65 -9.92
CA SER A 609 48.61 13.01 -9.88
C SER A 609 48.87 12.17 -8.62
N GLN A 610 47.94 12.14 -7.66
CA GLN A 610 48.02 11.32 -6.45
C GLN A 610 47.36 9.94 -6.67
N SER A 611 47.31 9.11 -5.63
CA SER A 611 46.64 7.81 -5.70
C SER A 611 45.14 7.99 -5.98
N ALA A 612 44.65 7.36 -7.04
CA ALA A 612 43.24 7.33 -7.41
C ALA A 612 42.85 5.90 -7.83
N THR A 613 41.59 5.55 -7.64
CA THR A 613 41.02 4.27 -8.07
C THR A 613 40.33 4.42 -9.40
N VAL A 614 40.48 3.43 -10.29
CA VAL A 614 39.70 3.36 -11.52
C VAL A 614 38.28 2.97 -11.15
N VAL A 615 37.32 3.73 -11.67
CA VAL A 615 35.88 3.50 -11.48
C VAL A 615 35.29 2.85 -12.72
N ASP A 616 35.66 3.37 -13.89
CA ASP A 616 35.16 2.85 -15.16
C ASP A 616 36.16 3.11 -16.29
N VAL A 617 36.02 2.38 -17.40
CA VAL A 617 36.95 2.41 -18.52
C VAL A 617 36.26 2.39 -19.88
N PHE A 618 36.85 3.12 -20.83
CA PHE A 618 36.62 3.03 -22.26
C PHE A 618 37.98 2.90 -22.94
N GLY A 619 38.30 1.71 -23.45
CA GLY A 619 39.68 1.33 -23.80
C GLY A 619 40.57 1.02 -22.59
N ASP A 620 41.80 0.58 -22.85
CA ASP A 620 42.81 0.29 -21.83
C ASP A 620 44.10 1.10 -22.02
N TYR A 621 44.97 1.07 -21.01
CA TYR A 621 46.26 1.76 -21.01
C TYR A 621 47.44 0.77 -21.12
N GLN A 622 47.24 -0.39 -21.76
CA GLN A 622 48.23 -1.46 -21.85
C GLN A 622 49.03 -1.46 -23.15
N GLY A 623 48.57 -0.71 -24.15
CA GLY A 623 49.27 -0.55 -25.42
C GLY A 623 48.41 0.13 -26.46
N ASP A 624 48.93 0.19 -27.68
CA ASP A 624 48.22 0.66 -28.86
C ASP A 624 47.25 -0.43 -29.36
N PRO A 625 45.92 -0.19 -29.45
CA PRO A 625 44.97 -1.14 -30.00
C PRO A 625 45.02 -1.22 -31.53
N GLY A 626 45.76 -0.33 -32.20
CA GLY A 626 45.90 -0.25 -33.64
C GLY A 626 45.26 1.03 -34.19
N SER A 627 44.01 0.95 -34.65
CA SER A 627 43.25 2.13 -35.10
C SER A 627 41.89 2.24 -34.41
N ASP A 628 41.51 1.17 -33.69
CA ASP A 628 40.19 0.97 -33.11
C ASP A 628 40.29 0.04 -31.91
N TRP A 629 39.48 0.30 -30.91
CA TRP A 629 39.16 -0.68 -29.88
C TRP A 629 38.20 -1.72 -30.45
N THR A 630 38.46 -3.00 -30.17
CA THR A 630 37.53 -4.10 -30.46
C THR A 630 36.53 -4.24 -29.31
N ALA A 631 35.23 -4.32 -29.60
CA ALA A 631 34.18 -4.58 -28.62
C ALA A 631 32.96 -5.27 -29.28
N CYS A 632 32.21 -6.03 -28.50
CA CYS A 632 31.04 -6.80 -28.92
C CYS A 632 31.25 -7.70 -30.16
N GLY A 633 32.50 -8.10 -30.44
CA GLY A 633 32.88 -8.85 -31.64
C GLY A 633 33.13 -8.01 -32.90
N ASP A 634 33.01 -6.68 -32.81
CA ASP A 634 33.38 -5.73 -33.86
C ASP A 634 34.81 -5.21 -33.65
N SER A 635 35.68 -5.46 -34.62
CA SER A 635 37.09 -5.02 -34.58
C SER A 635 37.28 -3.51 -34.76
N GLN A 636 36.25 -2.79 -35.21
CA GLN A 636 36.29 -1.34 -35.42
C GLN A 636 35.37 -0.60 -34.45
N ALA A 637 34.99 -1.19 -33.31
CA ALA A 637 33.87 -0.76 -32.48
C ALA A 637 33.83 0.74 -32.14
N SER A 638 34.96 1.35 -31.80
CA SER A 638 35.05 2.71 -31.28
C SER A 638 35.13 3.83 -32.33
N SER A 639 35.54 3.57 -33.58
CA SER A 639 35.48 4.61 -34.63
C SER A 639 34.08 4.72 -35.23
N GLU A 640 33.74 5.95 -35.64
CA GLU A 640 32.50 6.33 -36.30
C GLU A 640 31.30 5.71 -35.59
N SER A 641 31.26 5.81 -34.26
CA SER A 641 30.25 5.14 -33.45
C SER A 641 29.76 5.98 -32.28
N VAL A 642 28.56 5.62 -31.85
CA VAL A 642 28.00 5.93 -30.55
C VAL A 642 27.99 4.62 -29.77
N MET A 643 28.63 4.62 -28.61
CA MET A 643 28.64 3.48 -27.71
C MET A 643 27.89 3.86 -26.45
N ILE A 644 26.76 3.22 -26.22
CA ILE A 644 25.90 3.43 -25.03
C ILE A 644 26.07 2.22 -24.13
N LYS A 645 26.35 2.41 -22.85
CA LYS A 645 26.41 1.32 -21.90
C LYS A 645 25.00 0.71 -21.73
N LYS A 646 24.89 -0.61 -21.65
CA LYS A 646 23.61 -1.29 -21.47
C LYS A 646 23.02 -0.92 -20.11
N ALA A 647 21.70 -0.78 -20.05
CA ALA A 647 21.00 -0.39 -18.82
C ALA A 647 21.25 -1.33 -17.62
N THR A 648 21.65 -2.57 -17.87
CA THR A 648 21.97 -3.53 -16.81
C THR A 648 23.42 -3.45 -16.32
N LYS A 649 24.27 -2.57 -16.87
CA LYS A 649 25.72 -2.56 -16.62
C LYS A 649 26.18 -1.23 -16.04
N ALA A 650 26.96 -1.31 -14.96
CA ALA A 650 27.61 -0.17 -14.31
C ALA A 650 29.10 -0.07 -14.72
N GLY A 651 29.90 0.66 -13.94
CA GLY A 651 31.33 0.84 -14.17
C GLY A 651 32.17 -0.41 -13.89
N THR A 652 33.29 -0.56 -14.60
CA THR A 652 34.31 -1.59 -14.29
C THR A 652 35.71 -1.08 -14.58
N ASP A 653 36.71 -1.57 -13.85
CA ASP A 653 38.12 -1.21 -14.06
C ASP A 653 38.81 -1.97 -15.22
N SER A 654 38.08 -2.87 -15.88
CA SER A 654 38.58 -3.81 -16.89
C SER A 654 37.91 -3.62 -18.25
N TRP A 655 38.70 -3.15 -19.24
CA TRP A 655 38.19 -2.96 -20.60
C TRP A 655 37.73 -4.27 -21.19
N THR A 656 38.54 -5.33 -21.07
CA THR A 656 38.21 -6.69 -21.52
C THR A 656 36.87 -7.20 -20.99
N THR A 657 36.49 -6.79 -19.77
CA THR A 657 35.19 -7.15 -19.19
C THR A 657 34.07 -6.38 -19.89
N SER A 658 34.18 -5.06 -19.98
CA SER A 658 33.11 -4.23 -20.58
C SER A 658 32.99 -4.39 -22.10
N SER A 659 34.10 -4.58 -22.80
CA SER A 659 34.15 -4.72 -24.26
C SER A 659 33.56 -6.04 -24.72
N GLY A 660 33.60 -7.07 -23.88
CA GLY A 660 33.18 -8.42 -24.23
C GLY A 660 33.89 -8.98 -25.47
N THR A 661 33.37 -10.09 -25.97
CA THR A 661 33.82 -10.75 -27.21
C THR A 661 32.71 -10.85 -28.26
N ASN A 662 31.45 -10.68 -27.87
CA ASN A 662 30.26 -10.78 -28.70
C ASN A 662 29.10 -9.96 -28.10
N ALA A 663 27.93 -9.95 -28.73
CA ALA A 663 26.80 -9.12 -28.27
C ALA A 663 26.23 -9.52 -26.88
N ASP A 664 26.39 -10.79 -26.46
CA ASP A 664 25.80 -11.31 -25.22
C ASP A 664 26.62 -10.90 -23.99
N ASP A 665 27.95 -10.97 -24.08
CA ASP A 665 28.87 -10.64 -22.99
C ASP A 665 29.34 -9.17 -23.00
N CYS A 666 29.07 -8.43 -24.08
CA CYS A 666 29.42 -7.01 -24.19
C CYS A 666 28.49 -6.12 -23.38
N TRP A 667 29.06 -5.10 -22.75
CA TRP A 667 28.33 -4.13 -21.92
C TRP A 667 27.87 -2.90 -22.71
N TRP A 668 28.20 -2.83 -24.00
CA TRP A 668 27.91 -1.68 -24.85
C TRP A 668 26.90 -2.05 -25.93
N GLU A 669 26.03 -1.10 -26.25
CA GLU A 669 25.26 -1.04 -27.48
C GLU A 669 26.00 -0.13 -28.45
N ILE A 670 26.39 -0.67 -29.60
CA ILE A 670 27.24 0.02 -30.57
C ILE A 670 26.40 0.38 -31.79
N THR A 671 26.26 1.68 -32.04
CA THR A 671 25.63 2.20 -33.27
C THR A 671 26.69 2.82 -34.16
N LYS A 672 26.82 2.32 -35.39
CA LYS A 672 27.74 2.86 -36.40
C LYS A 672 27.14 4.06 -37.12
N ILE A 673 27.79 5.20 -37.01
CA ILE A 673 27.37 6.47 -37.60
C ILE A 673 28.60 7.23 -38.09
N SER A 674 28.74 7.33 -39.40
CA SER A 674 29.81 8.09 -40.06
C SER A 674 29.37 9.48 -40.53
N ASP A 675 28.06 9.69 -40.70
CA ASP A 675 27.47 10.97 -41.05
C ASP A 675 26.90 11.66 -39.81
N GLN A 676 27.50 12.78 -39.43
CA GLN A 676 27.07 13.58 -38.27
C GLN A 676 25.62 14.05 -38.35
N ASP A 677 25.06 14.22 -39.55
CA ASP A 677 23.67 14.66 -39.74
C ASP A 677 22.67 13.51 -39.53
N ALA A 678 23.15 12.27 -39.51
CA ALA A 678 22.37 11.06 -39.20
C ALA A 678 22.42 10.67 -37.72
N HIS A 679 23.22 11.37 -36.91
CA HIS A 679 23.31 11.12 -35.47
C HIS A 679 22.10 11.72 -34.74
N ASP A 680 21.33 10.85 -34.10
CA ASP A 680 20.27 11.25 -33.18
C ASP A 680 20.85 11.54 -31.78
N TYR A 681 20.81 12.81 -31.37
CA TYR A 681 21.29 13.25 -30.06
C TYR A 681 20.21 13.19 -28.97
N ALA A 682 19.08 12.53 -29.23
CA ALA A 682 17.97 12.44 -28.27
C ALA A 682 18.32 11.67 -27.00
N THR A 683 19.30 10.77 -27.04
CA THR A 683 19.76 10.02 -25.86
C THR A 683 20.72 10.82 -24.98
N VAL A 684 21.46 11.78 -25.57
CA VAL A 684 22.45 12.59 -24.85
C VAL A 684 21.79 13.38 -23.74
N GLY A 685 22.40 13.33 -22.55
CA GLY A 685 21.85 13.98 -21.36
C GLY A 685 20.85 13.11 -20.62
N SER A 686 20.77 11.81 -20.94
CA SER A 686 19.90 10.86 -20.22
C SER A 686 20.44 9.44 -20.30
N HIS A 687 20.24 8.67 -19.22
CA HIS A 687 20.55 7.26 -19.20
C HIS A 687 19.48 6.50 -18.40
N THR A 688 19.35 5.20 -18.65
CA THR A 688 18.49 4.31 -17.86
C THR A 688 19.35 3.22 -17.24
N PHE A 689 19.20 2.99 -15.94
CA PHE A 689 19.88 1.90 -15.25
C PHE A 689 18.88 1.00 -14.54
N THR A 690 18.94 -0.29 -14.82
CA THR A 690 18.04 -1.32 -14.28
C THR A 690 18.74 -2.30 -13.35
N GLY A 691 20.07 -2.18 -13.18
CA GLY A 691 20.87 -3.16 -12.44
C GLY A 691 21.08 -4.47 -13.20
N GLU A 692 22.00 -5.29 -12.70
CA GLU A 692 22.28 -6.64 -13.22
C GLU A 692 21.21 -7.67 -12.85
#